data_AF-A0A7K3ZVA6-F1
#
_entry.id   AF-A0A7K3ZVA6-F1
#
_cell.length_a   1.000
_cell.length_b   1.000
_cell.length_c   1.000
_cell.angle_alpha   90.00
_cell.angle_beta   90.00
_cell.angle_gamma   90.00
#
_symmetry.space_group_name_H-M   'P 1'
#
loop_
_entity.id
_entity.type
_entity.pdbx_description
1 polymer ?
#
loop_
_entity_poly.entity_id
_entity_poly.type
_entity_poly.pdbx_seq_one_letter_code
_entity_poly.pdbx_strand_id
1 'polypeptide(L)'
;FRLRYGRARNTGLAAAGINPASMLLLGEFMAAGTQIKVEQPGKAAAVAPVSSIEGPTVRLLNGDVVRFDSDSDILEWMPVSCSDPRSIQAALKAHVSKILDLGEILISFGEFLENNRPLAPASYVWEWWAGELSEAGGDPAGKENISGEEAVEISRRYGVPLHPAYTYLWHDLSRADYERLASLALSQGRLDAGRLILPLEAKDALECILLRHTVRQGRIIVNDPLPFLLCLGLEADPESAGLRKSPMARSYEDERAVGSSESESSEQGSALDTVNKLSGLLVRARAPSRIGARMGRPEKSDIRLMRPPPHVLFPAGEAGGKSRSIQEAAKHNTVNATGIINVEIERRICRTCRKEGFAFRCDCGSHTEKMRVCKSCGVPAPEKCPRCGKETSAAASIEIDVKRLYHQALEGLEEREPESLKGVLGLSSRDKTPEPLEKGILRAKHGINIFKDGTVRYDLTDLPLTHFRPDEIGTSPERLVELGYELDMNGLPLIDPAQVCELRVQDIILSHDAGAYLLKTAQFVDDLLVKFYGLEPFYRAESPKDLIGTLMVGLAPHTSAGVLCRLIGYSPASAGFGHPFFHAAKRRNCDGDEDCVMLLMDALLNFSMSYLPQKRGGKMDACLVMTTVLNPMEVDKEAHNLDLTPVYPLEFYEASLKNASPKELEAKFDLVSQRLGSDSQYTGFRFSHNTEDIAAGPKNSAYKTLETMIDKMDAQLELARLIRAVDEQDVAERVINSHFLPDLIGNLHAFSKQKVRCVKCGAKYRRPPLKETCPRCGGRIILTVHEGSVRKYLDVSIKVAEEYGVSSYTKQRLQLLKMEIDSLFKNDKARQTGLADFM
;
A
#
# COMPACT_ATOMS: atom_id res chain seq x y z
N PHE A 1 2.27 -7.16 15.75
CA PHE A 1 1.44 -6.05 16.28
C PHE A 1 0.45 -6.59 17.29
N ARG A 2 0.12 -5.83 18.33
CA ARG A 2 -0.94 -6.19 19.29
C ARG A 2 -2.31 -5.97 18.62
N LEU A 3 -3.20 -6.96 18.67
CA LEU A 3 -4.50 -6.85 18.02
C LEU A 3 -5.38 -5.86 18.78
N ARG A 4 -5.93 -4.85 18.10
CA ARG A 4 -6.98 -3.98 18.62
C ARG A 4 -8.18 -4.06 17.68
N TYR A 5 -9.35 -4.36 18.25
CA TYR A 5 -10.59 -4.38 17.50
C TYR A 5 -11.17 -2.97 17.39
N GLY A 6 -11.55 -2.59 16.18
CA GLY A 6 -12.20 -1.32 15.92
C GLY A 6 -12.01 -0.88 14.49
N ARG A 7 -12.60 0.26 14.18
CA ARG A 7 -12.58 0.82 12.84
C ARG A 7 -12.39 2.32 12.91
N ALA A 8 -11.43 2.82 12.15
CA ALA A 8 -11.26 4.25 11.91
C ALA A 8 -11.94 4.67 10.62
N ARG A 9 -12.09 5.98 10.42
CA ARG A 9 -12.69 6.54 9.21
C ARG A 9 -11.99 6.14 7.91
N ASN A 10 -10.72 5.76 7.98
CA ASN A 10 -9.87 5.33 6.85
C ASN A 10 -9.53 3.82 6.85
N THR A 11 -10.27 2.99 7.60
CA THR A 11 -10.07 1.52 7.67
C THR A 11 -11.35 0.73 7.36
N GLY A 12 -11.22 -0.60 7.25
CA GLY A 12 -12.26 -1.52 6.77
C GLY A 12 -12.08 -1.85 5.28
N LEU A 13 -12.88 -2.78 4.73
CA LEU A 13 -12.73 -3.25 3.34
C LEU A 13 -11.29 -3.74 3.08
N ALA A 14 -10.77 -4.57 3.98
CA ALA A 14 -9.40 -5.06 4.06
C ALA A 14 -8.31 -4.04 4.48
N ALA A 15 -8.60 -2.75 4.69
CA ALA A 15 -7.59 -1.82 5.22
C ALA A 15 -7.43 -1.95 6.74
N ALA A 16 -6.19 -1.94 7.23
CA ALA A 16 -5.83 -2.05 8.65
C ALA A 16 -5.16 -0.76 9.15
N GLY A 17 -5.51 -0.35 10.36
CA GLY A 17 -4.97 0.84 11.00
C GLY A 17 -3.64 0.55 11.70
N ILE A 18 -2.65 1.42 11.49
CA ILE A 18 -1.33 1.37 12.14
C ILE A 18 -1.00 2.77 12.64
N ASN A 19 -0.36 2.86 13.81
CA ASN A 19 0.10 4.15 14.34
C ASN A 19 1.22 4.74 13.45
N PRO A 20 1.16 6.04 13.07
CA PRO A 20 2.20 6.71 12.28
C PRO A 20 3.62 6.60 12.86
N ALA A 21 3.78 6.65 14.19
CA ALA A 21 5.07 6.46 14.87
C ALA A 21 5.65 5.07 14.58
N SER A 22 4.81 4.02 14.49
CA SER A 22 5.24 2.68 14.06
C SER A 22 5.75 2.71 12.62
N MET A 23 5.08 3.44 11.72
CA MET A 23 5.49 3.55 10.31
C MET A 23 6.87 4.22 10.16
N LEU A 24 7.12 5.29 10.91
CA LEU A 24 8.41 5.99 10.93
C LEU A 24 9.51 5.11 11.52
N LEU A 25 9.27 4.51 12.68
CA LEU A 25 10.23 3.69 13.39
C LEU A 25 10.64 2.44 12.60
N LEU A 26 9.71 1.87 11.82
CA LEU A 26 9.98 0.73 10.95
C LEU A 26 10.69 1.13 9.65
N GLY A 27 11.49 2.19 9.71
CA GLY A 27 12.37 2.64 8.63
C GLY A 27 11.62 3.16 7.42
N GLU A 28 10.43 3.73 7.61
CA GLU A 28 9.54 4.21 6.54
C GLU A 28 9.16 3.13 5.52
N PHE A 29 9.34 1.84 5.82
CA PHE A 29 8.93 0.76 4.90
C PHE A 29 7.41 0.67 4.74
N MET A 30 6.65 1.23 5.69
CA MET A 30 5.21 1.37 5.60
C MET A 30 4.85 2.84 5.42
N ALA A 31 3.96 3.10 4.47
CA ALA A 31 3.30 4.37 4.24
C ALA A 31 1.80 4.12 4.03
N ALA A 32 0.99 5.17 4.05
CA ALA A 32 -0.43 5.07 3.70
C ALA A 32 -0.60 4.40 2.32
N GLY A 33 -1.36 3.30 2.26
CA GLY A 33 -1.58 2.49 1.06
C GLY A 33 -0.56 1.37 0.86
N THR A 34 0.49 1.26 1.68
CA THR A 34 1.40 0.11 1.60
C THR A 34 0.64 -1.16 1.89
N GLN A 35 0.76 -2.16 1.03
CA GLN A 35 0.17 -3.48 1.28
C GLN A 35 1.02 -4.21 2.32
N ILE A 36 0.40 -4.71 3.37
CA ILE A 36 0.96 -5.71 4.27
C ILE A 36 0.23 -7.04 4.08
N LYS A 37 0.97 -8.15 4.17
CA LYS A 37 0.40 -9.49 4.31
C LYS A 37 0.24 -9.76 5.79
N VAL A 38 -0.98 -10.08 6.21
CA VAL A 38 -1.33 -10.35 7.60
C VAL A 38 -1.61 -11.84 7.79
N GLU A 39 -1.38 -12.32 9.00
CA GLU A 39 -1.65 -13.71 9.38
C GLU A 39 -3.16 -14.00 9.50
N GLN A 40 -3.92 -13.04 10.04
CA GLN A 40 -5.37 -13.09 10.22
C GLN A 40 -5.93 -11.65 10.35
N PRO A 41 -7.24 -11.42 10.11
CA PRO A 41 -8.23 -12.39 9.64
C PRO A 41 -8.15 -12.71 8.14
N GLY A 42 -7.68 -11.74 7.33
CA GLY A 42 -7.52 -11.87 5.88
C GLY A 42 -6.09 -12.25 5.45
N LYS A 43 -5.81 -12.18 4.14
CA LYS A 43 -4.48 -12.47 3.56
C LYS A 43 -3.60 -11.23 3.43
N ALA A 44 -4.21 -10.07 3.31
CA ALA A 44 -3.54 -8.81 3.05
C ALA A 44 -4.39 -7.66 3.56
N ALA A 45 -3.73 -6.54 3.83
CA ALA A 45 -4.36 -5.29 4.19
C ALA A 45 -3.58 -4.12 3.62
N ALA A 46 -4.26 -3.07 3.18
CA ALA A 46 -3.62 -1.78 2.98
C ALA A 46 -3.43 -1.09 4.34
N VAL A 47 -2.27 -0.47 4.54
CA VAL A 47 -1.96 0.28 5.75
C VAL A 47 -2.64 1.65 5.69
N ALA A 48 -3.37 1.99 6.75
CA ALA A 48 -3.94 3.32 6.96
C ALA A 48 -3.44 3.92 8.29
N PRO A 49 -3.10 5.21 8.34
CA PRO A 49 -2.63 5.84 9.57
C PRO A 49 -3.77 6.08 10.56
N VAL A 50 -3.59 5.60 11.79
CA VAL A 50 -4.53 5.81 12.91
C VAL A 50 -3.74 6.23 14.14
N SER A 51 -3.76 7.53 14.47
CA SER A 51 -2.99 8.08 15.59
C SER A 51 -3.59 7.78 16.97
N SER A 52 -4.87 7.39 17.05
CA SER A 52 -5.53 7.14 18.34
C SER A 52 -5.15 5.80 19.00
N ILE A 53 -4.46 4.90 18.27
CA ILE A 53 -4.02 3.60 18.80
C ILE A 53 -2.58 3.68 19.31
N GLU A 54 -2.18 2.78 20.21
CA GLU A 54 -0.84 2.83 20.80
C GLU A 54 0.26 2.52 19.77
N GLY A 55 1.31 3.33 19.77
CA GLY A 55 2.47 3.16 18.90
C GLY A 55 3.54 2.21 19.49
N PRO A 56 4.76 2.21 18.92
CA PRO A 56 5.76 1.22 19.28
C PRO A 56 6.43 1.53 20.63
N THR A 57 6.86 0.46 21.31
CA THR A 57 7.70 0.58 22.51
C THR A 57 9.12 0.13 22.19
N VAL A 58 10.10 0.97 22.52
CA VAL A 58 11.51 0.76 22.18
C VAL A 58 12.41 0.83 23.39
N ARG A 59 13.55 0.16 23.27
CA ARG A 59 14.71 0.35 24.12
C ARG A 59 15.73 1.22 23.42
N LEU A 60 16.16 2.27 24.10
CA LEU A 60 17.18 3.20 23.62
C LEU A 60 18.58 2.70 23.99
N LEU A 61 19.63 3.21 23.32
CA LEU A 61 21.02 2.83 23.59
C LEU A 61 21.48 3.14 25.02
N ASN A 62 20.87 4.15 25.66
CA ASN A 62 21.12 4.47 27.07
C ASN A 62 20.42 3.51 28.06
N GLY A 63 19.61 2.57 27.57
CA GLY A 63 18.84 1.62 28.34
C GLY A 63 17.40 2.05 28.67
N ASP A 64 17.01 3.28 28.39
CA ASP A 64 15.64 3.78 28.64
C ASP A 64 14.62 2.98 27.79
N VAL A 65 13.43 2.74 28.36
CA VAL A 65 12.30 2.12 27.67
C VAL A 65 11.18 3.14 27.54
N VAL A 66 10.88 3.50 26.29
CA VAL A 66 9.94 4.56 25.93
C VAL A 66 8.93 4.03 24.92
N ARG A 67 7.72 4.59 24.95
CA ARG A 67 6.69 4.38 23.94
C ARG A 67 6.52 5.68 23.18
N PHE A 68 6.42 5.59 21.86
CA PHE A 68 6.11 6.72 20.99
C PHE A 68 4.70 6.51 20.46
N ASP A 69 3.78 7.43 20.73
CA ASP A 69 2.40 7.38 20.21
C ASP A 69 2.20 8.40 19.09
N SER A 70 3.09 9.40 18.97
CA SER A 70 3.04 10.43 17.93
C SER A 70 4.43 10.79 17.36
N ASP A 71 4.44 11.46 16.21
CA ASP A 71 5.65 12.05 15.63
C ASP A 71 6.25 13.10 16.57
N SER A 72 5.40 13.85 17.29
CA SER A 72 5.81 14.81 18.31
C SER A 72 6.55 14.15 19.47
N ASP A 73 6.10 12.99 19.94
CA ASP A 73 6.78 12.25 21.02
C ASP A 73 8.20 11.84 20.61
N ILE A 74 8.36 11.46 19.34
CA ILE A 74 9.66 11.15 18.76
C ILE A 74 10.54 12.40 18.74
N LEU A 75 9.98 13.54 18.33
CA LEU A 75 10.68 14.82 18.27
C LEU A 75 11.07 15.38 19.64
N GLU A 76 10.20 15.30 20.64
CA GLU A 76 10.49 15.73 22.03
C GLU A 76 11.67 14.97 22.63
N TRP A 77 11.79 13.70 22.27
CA TRP A 77 12.90 12.85 22.71
C TRP A 77 14.21 13.13 21.94
N MET A 78 14.13 13.76 20.77
CA MET A 78 15.25 14.03 19.85
C MET A 78 15.77 15.48 19.96
N PRO A 79 17.01 15.77 19.54
CA PRO A 79 17.48 17.15 19.46
C PRO A 79 16.64 17.95 18.45
N VAL A 80 16.29 19.19 18.82
CA VAL A 80 15.40 20.12 18.07
C VAL A 80 15.82 20.35 16.59
N SER A 81 17.03 19.98 16.19
CA SER A 81 17.51 20.05 14.80
C SER A 81 16.91 19.01 13.85
N CYS A 82 16.29 17.93 14.34
CA CYS A 82 15.66 16.91 13.51
C CYS A 82 14.20 17.31 13.23
N SER A 83 13.89 17.84 12.04
CA SER A 83 12.53 18.34 11.71
C SER A 83 11.91 17.68 10.49
N ASP A 84 12.66 16.85 9.76
CA ASP A 84 12.15 16.12 8.60
C ASP A 84 12.21 14.59 8.84
N PRO A 85 11.30 13.80 8.22
CA PRO A 85 11.22 12.35 8.41
C PRO A 85 12.54 11.59 8.21
N ARG A 86 13.42 12.03 7.29
CA ARG A 86 14.71 11.38 7.06
C ARG A 86 15.69 11.65 8.20
N SER A 87 15.73 12.88 8.71
CA SER A 87 16.53 13.22 9.89
C SER A 87 16.04 12.48 11.13
N ILE A 88 14.72 12.31 11.25
CA ILE A 88 14.08 11.52 12.32
C ILE A 88 14.52 10.06 12.22
N GLN A 89 14.41 9.45 11.04
CA GLN A 89 14.81 8.06 10.81
C GLN A 89 16.31 7.82 11.09
N ALA A 90 17.18 8.73 10.65
CA ALA A 90 18.62 8.62 10.87
C ALA A 90 18.96 8.64 12.37
N ALA A 91 18.32 9.52 13.14
CA ALA A 91 18.54 9.57 14.57
C ALA A 91 17.82 8.43 15.33
N LEU A 92 16.65 7.97 14.89
CA LEU A 92 16.02 6.75 15.42
C LEU A 92 16.95 5.55 15.24
N LYS A 93 17.52 5.35 14.04
CA LYS A 93 18.54 4.30 13.80
C LYS A 93 19.77 4.46 14.69
N ALA A 94 20.19 5.70 14.95
CA ALA A 94 21.38 5.96 15.76
C ALA A 94 21.17 5.78 17.27
N HIS A 95 19.92 5.76 17.77
CA HIS A 95 19.66 5.73 19.20
C HIS A 95 18.74 4.60 19.68
N VAL A 96 18.00 3.94 18.81
CA VAL A 96 17.16 2.79 19.16
C VAL A 96 18.02 1.53 19.16
N SER A 97 18.11 0.88 20.33
CA SER A 97 18.81 -0.40 20.50
C SER A 97 17.95 -1.58 20.05
N LYS A 98 16.67 -1.58 20.41
CA LYS A 98 15.74 -2.68 20.13
C LYS A 98 14.31 -2.16 20.10
N ILE A 99 13.50 -2.66 19.17
CA ILE A 99 12.05 -2.45 19.14
C ILE A 99 11.39 -3.61 19.88
N LEU A 100 10.91 -3.35 21.10
CA LEU A 100 10.33 -4.36 21.98
C LEU A 100 8.90 -4.71 21.54
N ASP A 101 8.13 -3.70 21.14
CA ASP A 101 6.77 -3.86 20.63
C ASP A 101 6.54 -2.94 19.43
N LEU A 102 5.81 -3.45 18.43
CA LEU A 102 5.50 -2.71 17.20
C LEU A 102 4.32 -1.76 17.35
N GLY A 103 3.64 -1.76 18.50
CA GLY A 103 2.37 -1.10 18.71
C GLY A 103 1.18 -1.96 18.31
N GLU A 104 0.04 -1.30 18.21
CA GLU A 104 -1.25 -1.91 17.90
C GLU A 104 -1.48 -1.99 16.38
N ILE A 105 -2.32 -2.96 15.97
CA ILE A 105 -2.93 -3.01 14.64
C ILE A 105 -4.44 -3.00 14.82
N LEU A 106 -5.09 -2.00 14.22
CA LEU A 106 -6.54 -1.83 14.27
C LEU A 106 -7.18 -2.63 13.14
N ILE A 107 -8.01 -3.62 13.51
CA ILE A 107 -8.74 -4.46 12.57
C ILE A 107 -10.21 -4.45 12.97
N SER A 108 -11.10 -4.23 12.00
CA SER A 108 -12.52 -4.14 12.28
C SER A 108 -13.18 -5.50 12.44
N PHE A 109 -14.31 -5.53 13.16
CA PHE A 109 -15.13 -6.73 13.29
C PHE A 109 -15.59 -7.26 11.92
N GLY A 110 -15.91 -6.37 10.99
CA GLY A 110 -16.33 -6.70 9.63
C GLY A 110 -15.33 -7.60 8.88
N GLU A 111 -14.02 -7.41 9.11
CA GLU A 111 -12.97 -8.22 8.48
C GLU A 111 -12.97 -9.67 8.98
N PHE A 112 -13.28 -9.89 10.26
CA PHE A 112 -13.43 -11.23 10.82
C PHE A 112 -14.69 -11.91 10.30
N LEU A 113 -15.78 -11.13 10.17
CA LEU A 113 -17.06 -11.61 9.64
C LEU A 113 -16.92 -12.05 8.17
N GLU A 114 -16.31 -11.22 7.31
CA GLU A 114 -16.08 -11.54 5.89
C GLU A 114 -15.23 -12.81 5.74
N ASN A 115 -14.09 -12.87 6.44
CA ASN A 115 -13.18 -14.01 6.33
C ASN A 115 -13.66 -15.23 7.13
N ASN A 116 -14.81 -15.13 7.82
CA ASN A 116 -15.39 -16.15 8.69
C ASN A 116 -14.34 -16.77 9.64
N ARG A 117 -13.51 -15.91 10.23
CA ARG A 117 -12.47 -16.28 11.18
C ARG A 117 -13.01 -16.16 12.61
N PRO A 118 -12.81 -17.17 13.49
CA PRO A 118 -13.12 -17.01 14.91
C PRO A 118 -12.44 -15.76 15.48
N LEU A 119 -13.13 -15.09 16.39
CA LEU A 119 -12.59 -13.90 17.04
C LEU A 119 -11.39 -14.32 17.89
N ALA A 120 -10.23 -13.73 17.61
CA ALA A 120 -9.07 -13.87 18.48
C ALA A 120 -9.33 -13.10 19.80
N PRO A 121 -8.82 -13.56 20.95
CA PRO A 121 -9.01 -12.88 22.23
C PRO A 121 -8.59 -11.41 22.16
N ALA A 122 -9.50 -10.50 22.50
CA ALA A 122 -9.24 -9.08 22.43
C ALA A 122 -8.16 -8.63 23.44
N SER A 123 -7.39 -7.63 23.06
CA SER A 123 -6.56 -6.88 24.00
C SER A 123 -7.44 -6.14 25.00
N TYR A 124 -6.98 -6.04 26.26
CA TYR A 124 -7.67 -5.23 27.26
C TYR A 124 -7.32 -3.76 27.06
N VAL A 125 -8.25 -3.04 26.44
CA VAL A 125 -8.08 -1.67 25.95
C VAL A 125 -9.06 -0.70 26.62
N TRP A 126 -8.85 0.59 26.41
CA TRP A 126 -9.66 1.68 26.96
C TRP A 126 -11.16 1.46 26.76
N GLU A 127 -11.58 1.10 25.54
CA GLU A 127 -12.99 0.96 25.16
C GLU A 127 -13.70 -0.13 25.96
N TRP A 128 -13.00 -1.23 26.24
CA TRP A 128 -13.51 -2.30 27.07
C TRP A 128 -13.59 -1.85 28.53
N TRP A 129 -12.51 -1.28 29.07
CA TRP A 129 -12.50 -0.77 30.45
C TRP A 129 -13.57 0.30 30.70
N ALA A 130 -13.77 1.22 29.75
CA ALA A 130 -14.78 2.27 29.83
C ALA A 130 -16.20 1.70 29.84
N GLY A 131 -16.45 0.63 29.07
CA GLY A 131 -17.69 -0.13 29.13
C GLY A 131 -17.91 -0.78 30.49
N GLU A 132 -16.90 -1.47 31.04
CA GLU A 132 -16.98 -2.13 32.35
C GLU A 132 -17.20 -1.10 33.48
N LEU A 133 -16.55 0.06 33.42
CA LEU A 133 -16.76 1.16 34.37
C LEU A 133 -18.18 1.73 34.29
N SER A 134 -18.69 1.93 33.07
CA SER A 134 -20.05 2.43 32.86
C SER A 134 -21.10 1.44 33.41
N GLU A 135 -20.91 0.15 33.19
CA GLU A 135 -21.78 -0.90 33.72
C GLU A 135 -21.73 -0.98 35.26
N ALA A 136 -20.56 -0.73 35.85
CA ALA A 136 -20.38 -0.64 37.30
C ALA A 136 -20.90 0.69 37.91
N GLY A 137 -21.41 1.62 37.10
CA GLY A 137 -21.98 2.89 37.55
C GLY A 137 -20.95 4.03 37.74
N GLY A 138 -19.75 3.89 37.20
CA GLY A 138 -18.75 4.96 37.10
C GLY A 138 -18.86 5.73 35.79
N ASP A 139 -18.19 6.89 35.73
CA ASP A 139 -18.13 7.72 34.52
C ASP A 139 -16.73 7.62 33.88
N PRO A 140 -16.60 7.05 32.67
CA PRO A 140 -15.32 6.98 31.97
C PRO A 140 -14.86 8.30 31.36
N ALA A 141 -15.70 9.33 31.26
CA ALA A 141 -15.32 10.57 30.57
C ALA A 141 -14.04 11.21 31.18
N GLY A 142 -13.08 11.52 30.31
CA GLY A 142 -11.82 12.18 30.67
C GLY A 142 -10.82 11.30 31.41
N LYS A 143 -11.02 9.97 31.45
CA LYS A 143 -10.16 9.02 32.18
C LYS A 143 -9.24 8.19 31.28
N GLU A 144 -9.06 8.61 30.03
CA GLU A 144 -8.15 7.95 29.08
C GLU A 144 -6.70 7.93 29.61
N ASN A 145 -6.31 9.00 30.31
CA ASN A 145 -5.00 9.19 30.93
C ASN A 145 -5.17 9.61 32.40
N ILE A 146 -5.08 8.66 33.31
CA ILE A 146 -5.18 8.86 34.76
C ILE A 146 -3.87 8.51 35.46
N SER A 147 -3.72 8.89 36.72
CA SER A 147 -2.58 8.46 37.54
C SER A 147 -2.74 7.01 38.03
N GLY A 148 -1.65 6.37 38.47
CA GLY A 148 -1.69 5.02 39.02
C GLY A 148 -2.49 4.95 40.32
N GLU A 149 -2.44 6.01 41.13
CA GLU A 149 -3.28 6.15 42.33
C GLU A 149 -4.77 6.19 41.99
N GLU A 150 -5.16 7.01 41.02
CA GLU A 150 -6.55 7.10 40.56
C GLU A 150 -7.03 5.79 39.93
N ALA A 151 -6.18 5.13 39.13
CA ALA A 151 -6.49 3.82 38.55
C ALA A 151 -6.80 2.77 39.62
N VAL A 152 -5.98 2.71 40.67
CA VAL A 152 -6.18 1.78 41.80
C VAL A 152 -7.43 2.15 42.60
N GLU A 153 -7.69 3.44 42.82
CA GLU A 153 -8.88 3.90 43.53
C GLU A 153 -10.16 3.50 42.79
N ILE A 154 -10.23 3.72 41.48
CA ILE A 154 -11.37 3.36 40.65
C ILE A 154 -11.61 1.84 40.69
N SER A 155 -10.57 1.04 40.48
CA SER A 155 -10.68 -0.42 40.53
C SER A 155 -11.18 -0.92 41.89
N ARG A 156 -10.71 -0.34 43.00
CA ARG A 156 -11.18 -0.72 44.34
C ARG A 156 -12.61 -0.26 44.62
N ARG A 157 -12.99 0.92 44.16
CA ARG A 157 -14.30 1.53 44.42
C ARG A 157 -15.40 0.83 43.63
N TYR A 158 -15.17 0.54 42.36
CA TYR A 158 -16.18 0.00 41.44
C TYR A 158 -16.02 -1.51 41.17
N GLY A 159 -14.93 -2.13 41.61
CA GLY A 159 -14.66 -3.56 41.37
C GLY A 159 -14.29 -3.88 39.92
N VAL A 160 -13.98 -2.87 39.11
CA VAL A 160 -13.55 -3.03 37.71
C VAL A 160 -12.06 -3.38 37.61
N PRO A 161 -11.61 -4.02 36.52
CA PRO A 161 -10.19 -4.31 36.37
C PRO A 161 -9.31 -3.06 36.36
N LEU A 162 -8.02 -3.26 36.61
CA LEU A 162 -7.01 -2.20 36.58
C LEU A 162 -7.00 -1.50 35.21
N HIS A 163 -6.89 -0.18 35.21
CA HIS A 163 -6.90 0.62 33.99
C HIS A 163 -5.84 0.13 32.96
N PRO A 164 -6.17 0.06 31.65
CA PRO A 164 -5.27 -0.44 30.61
C PRO A 164 -3.89 0.23 30.55
N ALA A 165 -3.80 1.53 30.88
CA ALA A 165 -2.52 2.26 30.93
C ALA A 165 -1.52 1.69 31.96
N TYR A 166 -2.01 1.05 33.02
CA TYR A 166 -1.23 0.44 34.10
C TYR A 166 -1.31 -1.09 34.13
N THR A 167 -2.00 -1.68 33.15
CA THR A 167 -2.00 -3.12 32.94
C THR A 167 -0.78 -3.47 32.10
N TYR A 168 0.09 -4.35 32.59
CA TYR A 168 1.30 -4.75 31.87
C TYR A 168 1.13 -6.13 31.22
N LEU A 169 2.08 -6.57 30.39
CA LEU A 169 2.02 -7.88 29.73
C LEU A 169 2.41 -9.02 30.66
N TRP A 170 1.76 -9.11 31.83
CA TRP A 170 2.04 -10.13 32.83
C TRP A 170 1.86 -11.56 32.30
N HIS A 171 1.02 -11.76 31.30
CA HIS A 171 0.80 -13.04 30.64
C HIS A 171 1.97 -13.49 29.74
N ASP A 172 2.89 -12.60 29.38
CA ASP A 172 4.11 -12.96 28.64
C ASP A 172 5.27 -13.41 29.55
N LEU A 173 5.20 -13.09 30.85
CA LEU A 173 6.22 -13.53 31.81
C LEU A 173 5.98 -14.98 32.22
N SER A 174 7.07 -15.74 32.30
CA SER A 174 7.02 -17.02 33.02
C SER A 174 6.82 -16.75 34.51
N ARG A 175 6.20 -17.69 35.22
CA ARG A 175 6.03 -17.60 36.67
C ARG A 175 7.36 -17.46 37.40
N ALA A 176 8.40 -18.17 36.97
CA ALA A 176 9.72 -18.11 37.57
C ALA A 176 10.37 -16.73 37.41
N ASP A 177 10.19 -16.08 36.26
CA ASP A 177 10.70 -14.74 36.02
C ASP A 177 9.92 -13.69 36.82
N TYR A 178 8.60 -13.87 36.97
CA TYR A 178 7.78 -13.06 37.87
C TYR A 178 8.24 -13.17 39.33
N GLU A 179 8.40 -14.39 39.86
CA GLU A 179 8.84 -14.62 41.25
C GLU A 179 10.25 -14.05 41.49
N ARG A 180 11.13 -14.13 40.49
CA ARG A 180 12.46 -13.50 40.51
C ARG A 180 12.35 -11.97 40.53
N LEU A 181 11.51 -11.38 39.70
CA LEU A 181 11.28 -9.93 39.68
C LEU A 181 10.73 -9.43 41.02
N ALA A 182 9.74 -10.11 41.58
CA ALA A 182 9.17 -9.77 42.89
C ALA A 182 10.22 -9.88 44.01
N SER A 183 11.05 -10.93 43.98
CA SER A 183 12.14 -11.12 44.96
C SER A 183 13.24 -10.07 44.84
N LEU A 184 13.60 -9.69 43.61
CA LEU A 184 14.56 -8.60 43.35
C LEU A 184 14.02 -7.26 43.82
N ALA A 185 12.76 -6.96 43.53
CA ALA A 185 12.11 -5.75 44.00
C ALA A 185 12.06 -5.72 45.54
N LEU A 186 11.69 -6.81 46.20
CA LEU A 186 11.64 -6.87 47.66
C LEU A 186 13.02 -6.70 48.33
N SER A 187 14.05 -7.32 47.77
CA SER A 187 15.39 -7.34 48.40
C SER A 187 16.24 -6.11 48.11
N GLN A 188 16.08 -5.49 46.94
CA GLN A 188 16.95 -4.41 46.45
C GLN A 188 16.19 -3.17 45.97
N GLY A 189 14.87 -3.23 45.88
CA GLY A 189 14.04 -2.11 45.48
C GLY A 189 13.99 -1.04 46.56
N ARG A 190 14.09 0.22 46.15
CA ARG A 190 13.93 1.39 47.04
C ARG A 190 12.99 2.42 46.43
N LEU A 191 12.20 3.08 47.27
CA LEU A 191 11.39 4.23 46.89
C LEU A 191 12.14 5.52 47.20
N ASP A 192 12.22 6.41 46.22
CA ASP A 192 12.91 7.70 46.33
C ASP A 192 12.07 8.77 45.63
N ALA A 193 11.58 9.75 46.39
CA ALA A 193 10.69 10.82 45.92
C ALA A 193 9.51 10.32 45.04
N GLY A 194 8.86 9.23 45.44
CA GLY A 194 7.72 8.63 44.73
C GLY A 194 8.09 7.78 43.49
N ARG A 195 9.39 7.54 43.26
CA ARG A 195 9.88 6.70 42.15
C ARG A 195 10.46 5.40 42.70
N LEU A 196 10.26 4.31 41.98
CA LEU A 196 10.84 3.01 42.33
C LEU A 196 12.18 2.85 41.64
N ILE A 197 13.21 2.51 42.42
CA ILE A 197 14.56 2.28 41.92
C ILE A 197 14.89 0.79 42.06
N LEU A 198 15.22 0.16 40.93
CA LEU A 198 15.52 -1.27 40.80
C LEU A 198 16.93 -1.51 40.24
N PRO A 199 17.51 -2.69 40.52
CA PRO A 199 18.80 -3.08 39.95
C PRO A 199 18.64 -3.51 38.47
N LEU A 200 19.74 -3.53 37.70
CA LEU A 200 19.70 -3.83 36.26
C LEU A 200 19.28 -5.27 35.93
N GLU A 201 19.40 -6.17 36.89
CA GLU A 201 18.98 -7.57 36.80
C GLU A 201 17.46 -7.70 36.57
N ALA A 202 16.67 -6.68 36.91
CA ALA A 202 15.24 -6.64 36.61
C ALA A 202 14.93 -6.30 35.15
N LYS A 203 15.91 -5.84 34.36
CA LYS A 203 15.71 -5.20 33.05
C LYS A 203 14.92 -6.06 32.07
N ASP A 204 15.32 -7.32 31.90
CA ASP A 204 14.70 -8.21 30.91
C ASP A 204 13.22 -8.46 31.21
N ALA A 205 12.87 -8.64 32.49
CA ALA A 205 11.49 -8.82 32.91
C ALA A 205 10.66 -7.53 32.69
N LEU A 206 11.24 -6.36 32.98
CA LEU A 206 10.59 -5.07 32.74
C LEU A 206 10.39 -4.77 31.25
N GLU A 207 11.35 -5.12 30.40
CA GLU A 207 11.25 -5.05 28.94
C GLU A 207 10.23 -6.05 28.37
N CYS A 208 10.11 -7.23 28.98
CA CYS A 208 9.09 -8.21 28.61
C CYS A 208 7.68 -7.64 28.79
N ILE A 209 7.40 -7.07 29.97
CA ILE A 209 6.08 -6.52 30.31
C ILE A 209 5.80 -5.12 29.74
N LEU A 210 6.77 -4.55 29.02
CA LEU A 210 6.75 -3.18 28.47
C LEU A 210 6.56 -2.08 29.53
N LEU A 211 7.14 -2.26 30.72
CA LEU A 211 7.11 -1.21 31.74
C LEU A 211 8.04 -0.06 31.34
N ARG A 212 7.49 1.14 31.18
CA ARG A 212 8.26 2.36 30.87
C ARG A 212 9.19 2.71 32.03
N HIS A 213 10.47 2.92 31.74
CA HIS A 213 11.48 3.24 32.76
C HIS A 213 12.70 3.94 32.19
N THR A 214 13.46 4.60 33.06
CA THR A 214 14.74 5.24 32.71
C THR A 214 15.90 4.55 33.42
N VAL A 215 17.08 4.60 32.82
CA VAL A 215 18.32 4.02 33.36
C VAL A 215 19.31 5.15 33.65
N ARG A 216 19.64 5.35 34.92
CA ARG A 216 20.61 6.38 35.35
C ARG A 216 21.58 5.76 36.34
N GLN A 217 22.88 6.02 36.16
CA GLN A 217 23.94 5.51 37.04
C GLN A 217 23.87 3.98 37.29
N GLY A 218 23.50 3.21 36.25
CA GLY A 218 23.39 1.75 36.36
C GLY A 218 22.22 1.27 37.23
N ARG A 219 21.17 2.09 37.43
CA ARG A 219 19.92 1.69 38.09
C ARG A 219 18.71 2.03 37.24
N ILE A 220 17.66 1.25 37.39
CA ILE A 220 16.38 1.44 36.73
C ILE A 220 15.49 2.31 37.60
N ILE A 221 14.84 3.31 37.02
CA ILE A 221 13.92 4.23 37.69
C ILE A 221 12.55 4.11 37.01
N VAL A 222 11.56 3.66 37.77
CA VAL A 222 10.16 3.53 37.37
C VAL A 222 9.36 4.66 38.01
N ASN A 223 8.66 5.42 37.17
CA ASN A 223 7.73 6.45 37.63
C ASN A 223 6.36 5.84 37.88
N ASP A 224 5.60 6.45 38.80
CA ASP A 224 4.25 6.00 39.18
C ASP A 224 4.17 4.49 39.50
N PRO A 225 4.96 4.02 40.49
CA PRO A 225 5.20 2.60 40.68
C PRO A 225 4.04 1.88 41.39
N LEU A 226 3.03 2.58 41.89
CA LEU A 226 2.02 2.01 42.79
C LEU A 226 1.28 0.81 42.16
N PRO A 227 0.69 0.90 40.94
CA PRO A 227 0.02 -0.25 40.35
C PRO A 227 0.98 -1.42 40.11
N PHE A 228 2.21 -1.14 39.69
CA PHE A 228 3.24 -2.15 39.48
C PHE A 228 3.63 -2.88 40.78
N LEU A 229 3.82 -2.14 41.87
CA LEU A 229 4.14 -2.69 43.19
C LEU A 229 3.00 -3.56 43.72
N LEU A 230 1.75 -3.10 43.59
CA LEU A 230 0.58 -3.91 43.95
C LEU A 230 0.53 -5.20 43.13
N CYS A 231 0.78 -5.13 41.82
CA CYS A 231 0.88 -6.33 40.99
C CYS A 231 1.97 -7.32 41.44
N LEU A 232 3.06 -6.84 42.04
CA LEU A 232 4.10 -7.68 42.64
C LEU A 232 3.76 -8.17 44.06
N GLY A 233 2.63 -7.74 44.64
CA GLY A 233 2.26 -8.00 46.04
C GLY A 233 3.09 -7.21 47.05
N LEU A 234 3.68 -6.08 46.64
CA LEU A 234 4.58 -5.25 47.44
C LEU A 234 3.95 -3.90 47.78
N GLU A 235 4.36 -3.33 48.91
CA GLU A 235 4.02 -1.98 49.32
C GLU A 235 5.23 -1.27 49.94
N ALA A 236 5.15 0.06 50.04
CA ALA A 236 6.16 0.87 50.71
C ALA A 236 6.29 0.46 52.18
N ASP A 237 7.51 0.33 52.68
CA ASP A 237 7.75 0.16 54.11
C ASP A 237 7.55 1.51 54.84
N PRO A 238 6.66 1.60 55.84
CA PRO A 238 6.48 2.85 56.59
C PRO A 238 7.75 3.29 57.35
N GLU A 239 8.64 2.35 57.67
CA GLU A 239 9.81 2.59 58.53
C GLU A 239 11.12 2.75 57.76
N SER A 240 11.14 2.47 56.45
CA SER A 240 12.36 2.52 55.63
C SER A 240 12.05 2.94 54.20
N ALA A 241 13.10 3.29 53.42
CA ALA A 241 12.96 3.51 51.98
C ALA A 241 12.77 2.19 51.18
N GLY A 242 12.69 1.05 51.87
CA GLY A 242 12.55 -0.28 51.28
C GLY A 242 11.10 -0.65 50.96
N LEU A 243 10.92 -1.89 50.55
CA LEU A 243 9.63 -2.50 50.25
C LEU A 243 9.34 -3.64 51.22
N ARG A 244 8.07 -3.87 51.50
CA ARG A 244 7.61 -5.04 52.26
C ARG A 244 6.50 -5.76 51.51
N LYS A 245 6.31 -7.04 51.82
CA LYS A 245 5.15 -7.80 51.31
C LYS A 245 3.85 -7.19 51.85
N SER A 246 2.90 -6.96 50.95
CA SER A 246 1.55 -6.50 51.27
C SER A 246 0.81 -7.50 52.17
N PRO A 247 -0.21 -7.07 52.93
CA PRO A 247 -1.02 -7.98 53.76
C PRO A 247 -1.58 -9.18 52.99
N MET A 248 -1.95 -8.94 51.73
CA MET A 248 -2.54 -9.94 50.84
C MET A 248 -1.51 -10.94 50.29
N ALA A 249 -0.28 -10.48 50.04
CA ALA A 249 0.82 -11.38 49.73
C ALA A 249 1.18 -12.29 50.90
N ARG A 250 1.11 -11.78 52.14
CA ARG A 250 1.36 -12.58 53.36
C ARG A 250 0.26 -13.63 53.56
N SER A 251 -1.02 -13.25 53.45
CA SER A 251 -2.12 -14.21 53.58
C SER A 251 -2.07 -15.30 52.51
N TYR A 252 -1.71 -14.96 51.27
CA TYR A 252 -1.55 -15.92 50.20
C TYR A 252 -0.42 -16.93 50.46
N GLU A 253 0.71 -16.48 51.04
CA GLU A 253 1.81 -17.36 51.43
C GLU A 253 1.44 -18.27 52.61
N ASP A 254 0.73 -17.74 53.61
CA ASP A 254 0.27 -18.50 54.77
C ASP A 254 -0.74 -19.59 54.36
N GLU A 255 -1.70 -19.28 53.48
CA GLU A 255 -2.65 -20.26 52.92
C GLU A 255 -1.92 -21.38 52.16
N ARG A 256 -0.89 -21.02 51.40
CA ARG A 256 -0.09 -21.98 50.63
C ARG A 256 0.81 -22.84 51.52
N ALA A 257 1.25 -22.33 52.67
CA ALA A 257 2.02 -23.06 53.66
C ALA A 257 1.16 -24.02 54.50
N VAL A 258 -0.14 -23.73 54.69
CA VAL A 258 -1.09 -24.60 55.41
C VAL A 258 -1.70 -25.67 54.50
N GLY A 259 -1.86 -25.40 53.20
CA GLY A 259 -2.42 -26.32 52.20
C GLY A 259 -1.47 -27.40 51.66
N SER A 260 -0.22 -27.48 52.12
CA SER A 260 0.76 -28.45 51.62
C SER A 260 0.63 -29.84 52.26
N SER A 261 -0.46 -30.55 51.96
CA SER A 261 -0.55 -32.02 52.10
C SER A 261 -0.76 -32.68 50.73
N GLU A 262 0.36 -33.05 50.11
CA GLU A 262 0.57 -34.19 49.18
C GLU A 262 -0.39 -34.48 48.00
N SER A 263 -1.23 -33.58 47.50
CA SER A 263 -2.12 -33.96 46.37
C SER A 263 -2.48 -32.91 45.31
N GLU A 264 -1.64 -31.92 45.00
CA GLU A 264 -1.82 -31.11 43.78
C GLU A 264 -0.49 -30.74 43.12
N SER A 265 0.05 -31.66 42.32
CA SER A 265 1.23 -31.42 41.47
C SER A 265 0.87 -31.04 40.02
N SER A 266 -0.37 -30.60 39.74
CA SER A 266 -0.84 -30.41 38.35
C SER A 266 -1.41 -29.04 37.95
N GLU A 267 -1.60 -28.06 38.84
CA GLU A 267 -2.06 -26.71 38.41
C GLU A 267 -1.28 -25.57 39.09
N GLN A 268 -0.01 -25.43 38.74
CA GLN A 268 0.72 -24.19 39.04
C GLN A 268 0.24 -23.09 38.06
N GLY A 269 -0.69 -22.23 38.50
CA GLY A 269 -1.24 -21.12 37.71
C GLY A 269 -0.19 -20.14 37.13
N SER A 270 -0.60 -19.35 36.15
CA SER A 270 0.25 -18.42 35.37
C SER A 270 0.76 -17.21 36.20
N ALA A 271 1.69 -16.44 35.63
CA ALA A 271 2.15 -15.18 36.23
C ALA A 271 0.99 -14.20 36.43
N LEU A 272 0.08 -14.09 35.45
CA LEU A 272 -1.12 -13.25 35.55
C LEU A 272 -2.08 -13.72 36.66
N ASP A 273 -2.25 -15.03 36.85
CA ASP A 273 -3.07 -15.56 37.95
C ASP A 273 -2.47 -15.21 39.31
N THR A 274 -1.14 -15.23 39.39
CA THR A 274 -0.39 -14.85 40.60
C THR A 274 -0.54 -13.35 40.88
N VAL A 275 -0.46 -12.50 39.86
CA VAL A 275 -0.70 -11.04 39.97
C VAL A 275 -2.12 -10.75 40.48
N ASN A 276 -3.14 -11.42 39.95
CA ASN A 276 -4.53 -11.26 40.41
C ASN A 276 -4.70 -11.62 41.89
N LYS A 277 -4.07 -12.71 42.34
CA LYS A 277 -4.14 -13.16 43.75
C LYS A 277 -3.41 -12.20 44.71
N LEU A 278 -2.27 -11.65 44.30
CA LEU A 278 -1.42 -10.83 45.16
C LEU A 278 -1.81 -9.35 45.21
N SER A 279 -2.31 -8.80 44.10
CA SER A 279 -2.60 -7.37 43.98
C SER A 279 -3.88 -6.93 44.68
N GLY A 280 -4.84 -7.84 44.86
CA GLY A 280 -6.19 -7.51 45.29
C GLY A 280 -7.00 -6.72 44.28
N LEU A 281 -6.52 -6.65 43.05
CA LEU A 281 -7.15 -5.98 41.94
C LEU A 281 -7.37 -7.03 40.86
N LEU A 282 -8.46 -6.88 40.11
CA LEU A 282 -8.66 -7.67 38.91
C LEU A 282 -7.74 -7.11 37.82
N VAL A 283 -6.85 -7.94 37.28
CA VAL A 283 -5.90 -7.59 36.22
C VAL A 283 -6.14 -8.53 35.05
N ARG A 284 -6.51 -7.97 33.89
CA ARG A 284 -6.74 -8.74 32.67
C ARG A 284 -5.47 -8.87 31.84
N ALA A 285 -5.43 -9.86 30.93
CA ALA A 285 -4.35 -9.98 29.96
C ALA A 285 -4.42 -8.80 28.97
N ARG A 286 -3.39 -7.95 28.93
CA ARG A 286 -3.43 -6.73 28.11
C ARG A 286 -3.40 -7.00 26.61
N ALA A 287 -2.62 -7.97 26.14
CA ALA A 287 -2.49 -8.26 24.71
C ALA A 287 -2.26 -9.75 24.46
N PRO A 288 -3.30 -10.59 24.68
CA PRO A 288 -3.19 -12.04 24.50
C PRO A 288 -3.03 -12.43 23.02
N SER A 289 -3.52 -11.60 22.09
CA SER A 289 -3.44 -11.84 20.65
C SER A 289 -2.49 -10.86 19.95
N ARG A 290 -1.66 -11.40 19.06
CA ARG A 290 -0.75 -10.63 18.20
C ARG A 290 -0.95 -11.06 16.75
N ILE A 291 -0.86 -10.09 15.84
CA ILE A 291 -0.93 -10.33 14.40
C ILE A 291 0.47 -10.21 13.80
N GLY A 292 0.93 -11.28 13.17
CA GLY A 292 2.09 -11.26 12.29
C GLY A 292 1.79 -10.49 11.01
N ALA A 293 2.73 -9.64 10.59
CA ALA A 293 2.61 -8.90 9.34
C ALA A 293 3.95 -8.86 8.59
N ARG A 294 3.88 -8.87 7.25
CA ARG A 294 5.02 -8.71 6.36
C ARG A 294 4.68 -7.70 5.29
N MET A 295 5.57 -6.76 5.00
CA MET A 295 5.40 -5.85 3.87
C MET A 295 5.21 -6.64 2.57
N GLY A 296 4.20 -6.28 1.78
CA GLY A 296 3.88 -6.83 0.48
C GLY A 296 4.34 -5.90 -0.62
N ARG A 297 3.39 -5.23 -1.26
CA ARG A 297 3.64 -4.24 -2.32
C ARG A 297 3.69 -2.82 -1.71
N PRO A 298 4.60 -1.95 -2.17
CA PRO A 298 4.53 -0.54 -1.84
C PRO A 298 3.24 0.09 -2.40
N GLU A 299 2.84 1.21 -1.83
CA GLU A 299 1.79 2.07 -2.36
C GLU A 299 2.13 2.57 -3.78
N LYS A 300 1.18 3.09 -4.55
CA LYS A 300 1.40 3.53 -5.92
C LYS A 300 0.59 4.79 -6.24
N SER A 301 1.25 5.73 -6.91
CA SER A 301 0.66 6.92 -7.52
C SER A 301 1.48 7.19 -8.78
N ASP A 302 1.04 6.68 -9.93
CA ASP A 302 1.86 6.73 -11.15
C ASP A 302 1.02 6.74 -12.44
N ILE A 303 1.61 7.28 -13.50
CA ILE A 303 1.00 7.38 -14.82
C ILE A 303 0.92 5.98 -15.45
N ARG A 304 -0.25 5.62 -16.00
CA ARG A 304 -0.40 4.33 -16.68
C ARG A 304 0.17 4.36 -18.09
N LEU A 305 1.44 3.96 -18.20
CA LEU A 305 2.17 3.96 -19.46
C LEU A 305 2.18 2.59 -20.16
N MET A 306 1.92 2.61 -21.47
CA MET A 306 2.29 1.48 -22.34
C MET A 306 3.81 1.42 -22.53
N ARG A 307 4.35 0.27 -22.94
CA ARG A 307 5.77 0.12 -23.25
C ARG A 307 6.03 -0.17 -24.72
N PRO A 308 6.81 0.68 -25.42
CA PRO A 308 6.99 2.14 -25.23
C PRO A 308 5.68 2.94 -25.10
N PRO A 309 5.71 4.13 -24.47
CA PRO A 309 4.55 4.98 -24.26
C PRO A 309 4.20 5.78 -25.53
N PRO A 310 3.05 5.54 -26.17
CA PRO A 310 2.59 6.30 -27.32
C PRO A 310 1.89 7.59 -26.87
N HIS A 311 1.89 8.59 -27.76
CA HIS A 311 1.02 9.77 -27.68
C HIS A 311 -0.21 9.58 -28.59
N VAL A 312 -0.10 8.76 -29.62
CA VAL A 312 -1.17 8.53 -30.60
C VAL A 312 -1.22 7.06 -31.04
N LEU A 313 -2.43 6.53 -31.24
CA LEU A 313 -2.62 5.23 -31.88
C LEU A 313 -2.49 5.35 -33.41
N PHE A 314 -1.30 5.70 -33.87
CA PHE A 314 -0.96 5.78 -35.29
C PHE A 314 0.25 4.89 -35.63
N PRO A 315 0.21 4.07 -36.70
CA PRO A 315 1.28 3.15 -37.04
C PRO A 315 2.49 3.87 -37.64
N ALA A 316 3.62 3.83 -36.95
CA ALA A 316 4.91 4.36 -37.41
C ALA A 316 5.76 3.31 -38.18
N GLY A 317 5.39 2.03 -38.10
CA GLY A 317 6.14 0.93 -38.71
C GLY A 317 7.58 0.81 -38.20
N GLU A 318 8.44 0.12 -38.97
CA GLU A 318 9.88 0.05 -38.68
C GLU A 318 10.60 1.38 -38.95
N ALA A 319 9.99 2.26 -39.75
CA ALA A 319 10.52 3.57 -40.12
C ALA A 319 10.61 4.55 -38.94
N GLY A 320 9.77 4.38 -37.91
CA GLY A 320 9.85 5.16 -36.68
C GLY A 320 10.92 4.70 -35.68
N GLY A 321 11.82 3.80 -36.07
CA GLY A 321 12.95 3.37 -35.24
C GLY A 321 12.55 2.64 -33.95
N LYS A 322 13.47 2.61 -32.97
CA LYS A 322 13.24 1.92 -31.68
C LYS A 322 12.22 2.66 -30.80
N SER A 323 12.15 3.99 -30.94
CA SER A 323 11.27 4.89 -30.20
C SER A 323 9.85 4.95 -30.78
N ARG A 324 9.63 4.40 -31.99
CA ARG A 324 8.37 4.46 -32.75
C ARG A 324 7.95 5.92 -33.03
N SER A 325 8.94 6.75 -33.35
CA SER A 325 8.75 8.18 -33.57
C SER A 325 8.09 8.45 -34.92
N ILE A 326 7.02 9.23 -34.92
CA ILE A 326 6.35 9.72 -36.14
C ILE A 326 7.27 10.67 -36.91
N GLN A 327 8.05 11.50 -36.21
CA GLN A 327 9.01 12.41 -36.82
C GLN A 327 10.13 11.68 -37.56
N GLU A 328 10.67 10.58 -37.01
CA GLU A 328 11.63 9.73 -37.72
C GLU A 328 10.99 9.08 -38.94
N ALA A 329 9.74 8.60 -38.82
CA ALA A 329 9.00 8.05 -39.96
C ALA A 329 8.76 9.08 -41.07
N ALA A 330 8.49 10.34 -40.73
CA ALA A 330 8.34 11.45 -41.68
C ALA A 330 9.66 11.82 -42.39
N LYS A 331 10.81 11.62 -41.72
CA LYS A 331 12.15 11.86 -42.27
C LYS A 331 12.76 10.62 -42.95
N HIS A 332 12.06 9.49 -42.95
CA HIS A 332 12.58 8.24 -43.50
C HIS A 332 12.70 8.30 -45.03
N ASN A 333 13.89 8.07 -45.56
CA ASN A 333 14.14 8.08 -47.00
C ASN A 333 13.98 6.69 -47.60
N THR A 334 13.11 6.57 -48.60
CA THR A 334 13.09 5.44 -49.55
C THR A 334 13.75 5.86 -50.86
N VAL A 335 14.08 4.90 -51.73
CA VAL A 335 14.83 5.11 -52.99
C VAL A 335 14.25 6.23 -53.86
N ASN A 336 12.94 6.48 -53.81
CA ASN A 336 12.24 7.45 -54.65
C ASN A 336 11.42 8.52 -53.88
N ALA A 337 11.33 8.47 -52.54
CA ALA A 337 10.51 9.41 -51.77
C ALA A 337 10.89 9.49 -50.27
N THR A 338 10.67 10.65 -49.65
CA THR A 338 10.88 10.88 -48.21
C THR A 338 9.56 10.83 -47.45
N GLY A 339 9.47 10.09 -46.36
CA GLY A 339 8.28 10.06 -45.47
C GLY A 339 7.14 9.14 -45.89
N ILE A 340 7.33 8.34 -46.96
CA ILE A 340 6.36 7.34 -47.40
C ILE A 340 6.65 6.01 -46.71
N ILE A 341 5.66 5.47 -46.00
CA ILE A 341 5.76 4.18 -45.32
C ILE A 341 4.58 3.28 -45.71
N ASN A 342 4.81 1.97 -45.73
CA ASN A 342 3.76 0.97 -45.97
C ASN A 342 3.34 0.35 -44.63
N VAL A 343 2.06 0.49 -44.29
CA VAL A 343 1.51 0.03 -42.99
C VAL A 343 0.15 -0.64 -43.17
N GLU A 344 -0.18 -1.55 -42.25
CA GLU A 344 -1.54 -2.08 -42.15
C GLU A 344 -2.45 -1.09 -41.42
N ILE A 345 -3.46 -0.58 -42.12
CA ILE A 345 -4.40 0.43 -41.61
C ILE A 345 -5.82 0.16 -42.13
N GLU A 346 -6.82 0.75 -41.47
CA GLU A 346 -8.22 0.63 -41.88
C GLU A 346 -8.45 1.28 -43.25
N ARG A 347 -8.92 0.49 -44.22
CA ARG A 347 -9.37 1.01 -45.52
C ARG A 347 -10.79 1.55 -45.43
N ARG A 348 -10.97 2.75 -46.00
CA ARG A 348 -12.21 3.50 -46.08
C ARG A 348 -12.45 4.02 -47.50
N ILE A 349 -13.71 4.26 -47.85
CA ILE A 349 -14.12 4.79 -49.15
C ILE A 349 -15.00 6.03 -48.96
N CYS A 350 -14.76 7.09 -49.74
CA CYS A 350 -15.60 8.29 -49.71
C CYS A 350 -16.99 8.01 -50.29
N ARG A 351 -18.05 8.52 -49.65
CA ARG A 351 -19.44 8.40 -50.14
C ARG A 351 -19.65 9.10 -51.47
N THR A 352 -19.05 10.28 -51.65
CA THR A 352 -19.28 11.13 -52.82
C THR A 352 -18.32 10.83 -53.97
N CYS A 353 -17.01 10.99 -53.74
CA CYS A 353 -16.02 10.85 -54.81
C CYS A 353 -15.48 9.42 -54.99
N ARG A 354 -15.92 8.46 -54.16
CA ARG A 354 -15.49 7.04 -54.18
C ARG A 354 -13.99 6.80 -54.05
N LYS A 355 -13.20 7.83 -53.71
CA LYS A 355 -11.76 7.71 -53.43
C LYS A 355 -11.53 6.80 -52.22
N GLU A 356 -10.66 5.81 -52.38
CA GLU A 356 -10.20 4.95 -51.30
C GLU A 356 -9.07 5.62 -50.51
N GLY A 357 -9.03 5.37 -49.21
CA GLY A 357 -8.01 5.88 -48.31
C GLY A 357 -8.19 5.32 -46.90
N PHE A 358 -7.71 6.04 -45.88
CA PHE A 358 -7.87 5.67 -44.48
C PHE A 358 -8.46 6.80 -43.62
N ALA A 359 -8.46 8.05 -44.11
CA ALA A 359 -8.94 9.21 -43.38
C ALA A 359 -10.46 9.17 -43.17
N PHE A 360 -10.93 9.68 -42.02
CA PHE A 360 -12.36 9.75 -41.69
C PHE A 360 -13.13 10.79 -42.51
N ARG A 361 -12.42 11.81 -43.00
CA ARG A 361 -12.90 12.83 -43.95
C ARG A 361 -12.06 12.78 -45.21
N CYS A 362 -12.71 12.86 -46.36
CA CYS A 362 -12.06 12.95 -47.65
C CYS A 362 -11.69 14.40 -47.97
N ASP A 363 -10.74 14.60 -48.89
CA ASP A 363 -10.34 15.93 -49.40
C ASP A 363 -11.53 16.74 -49.95
N CYS A 364 -12.60 16.08 -50.39
CA CYS A 364 -13.85 16.71 -50.84
C CYS A 364 -14.81 17.12 -49.69
N GLY A 365 -14.41 16.96 -48.43
CA GLY A 365 -15.21 17.29 -47.24
C GLY A 365 -16.21 16.22 -46.80
N SER A 366 -16.57 15.26 -47.67
CA SER A 366 -17.48 14.16 -47.30
C SER A 366 -16.83 13.15 -46.35
N HIS A 367 -17.65 12.57 -45.47
CA HIS A 367 -17.26 11.43 -44.64
C HIS A 367 -16.99 10.17 -45.49
N THR A 368 -16.04 9.36 -45.00
CA THR A 368 -15.70 8.06 -45.58
C THR A 368 -16.36 6.93 -44.78
N GLU A 369 -16.62 5.81 -45.44
CA GLU A 369 -17.17 4.60 -44.83
C GLU A 369 -16.14 3.48 -44.78
N LYS A 370 -16.22 2.63 -43.76
CA LYS A 370 -15.34 1.48 -43.59
C LYS A 370 -15.56 0.46 -44.70
N MET A 371 -14.50 0.08 -45.41
CA MET A 371 -14.57 -0.90 -46.50
C MET A 371 -13.96 -2.24 -46.08
N ARG A 372 -14.84 -3.20 -45.76
CA ARG A 372 -14.46 -4.55 -45.37
C ARG A 372 -14.43 -5.50 -46.56
N VAL A 373 -13.35 -6.27 -46.68
CA VAL A 373 -13.15 -7.21 -47.78
C VAL A 373 -12.71 -8.57 -47.25
N CYS A 374 -13.17 -9.64 -47.91
CA CYS A 374 -12.74 -10.99 -47.63
C CYS A 374 -11.28 -11.21 -48.10
N LYS A 375 -10.38 -11.56 -47.18
CA LYS A 375 -8.96 -11.85 -47.51
C LYS A 375 -8.77 -13.03 -48.48
N SER A 376 -9.74 -13.95 -48.58
CA SER A 376 -9.66 -15.09 -49.51
C SER A 376 -10.32 -14.84 -50.86
N CYS A 377 -11.44 -14.11 -50.90
CA CYS A 377 -12.25 -13.97 -52.13
C CYS A 377 -12.18 -12.59 -52.77
N GLY A 378 -11.61 -11.59 -52.09
CA GLY A 378 -11.58 -10.20 -52.57
C GLY A 378 -12.95 -9.50 -52.60
N VAL A 379 -14.02 -10.18 -52.17
CA VAL A 379 -15.39 -9.64 -52.20
C VAL A 379 -15.61 -8.66 -51.03
N PRO A 380 -16.08 -7.44 -51.29
CA PRO A 380 -16.56 -6.52 -50.26
C PRO A 380 -17.83 -7.06 -49.60
N ALA A 381 -17.82 -7.20 -48.28
CA ALA A 381 -18.97 -7.68 -47.51
C ALA A 381 -18.89 -7.20 -46.05
N PRO A 382 -20.00 -7.19 -45.30
CA PRO A 382 -20.07 -6.58 -43.96
C PRO A 382 -19.24 -7.32 -42.91
N GLU A 383 -19.72 -8.41 -42.32
CA GLU A 383 -18.96 -9.19 -41.33
C GLU A 383 -18.48 -10.51 -41.90
N LYS A 384 -19.35 -11.24 -42.60
CA LYS A 384 -19.03 -12.53 -43.23
C LYS A 384 -19.11 -12.42 -44.74
N CYS A 385 -18.17 -13.08 -45.41
CA CYS A 385 -18.15 -13.19 -46.87
C CYS A 385 -19.34 -14.05 -47.34
N PRO A 386 -20.22 -13.56 -48.24
CA PRO A 386 -21.35 -14.33 -48.74
C PRO A 386 -20.90 -15.52 -49.60
N ARG A 387 -19.68 -15.49 -50.14
CA ARG A 387 -19.14 -16.54 -51.01
C ARG A 387 -18.48 -17.69 -50.25
N CYS A 388 -17.79 -17.43 -49.14
CA CYS A 388 -16.97 -18.44 -48.46
C CYS A 388 -17.19 -18.49 -46.94
N GLY A 389 -18.12 -17.72 -46.39
CA GLY A 389 -18.47 -17.69 -44.96
C GLY A 389 -17.40 -17.13 -44.01
N LYS A 390 -16.18 -16.88 -44.48
CA LYS A 390 -15.07 -16.34 -43.66
C LYS A 390 -15.30 -14.89 -43.24
N GLU A 391 -14.73 -14.50 -42.11
CA GLU A 391 -14.73 -13.12 -41.64
C GLU A 391 -14.02 -12.18 -42.63
N THR A 392 -14.60 -11.01 -42.83
CA THR A 392 -14.02 -9.92 -43.62
C THR A 392 -13.20 -8.99 -42.72
N SER A 393 -12.26 -8.25 -43.32
CA SER A 393 -11.43 -7.28 -42.59
C SER A 393 -11.34 -5.98 -43.37
N ALA A 394 -11.34 -4.85 -42.66
CA ALA A 394 -11.03 -3.55 -43.23
C ALA A 394 -9.51 -3.27 -43.26
N ALA A 395 -8.70 -4.10 -42.59
CA ALA A 395 -7.26 -3.93 -42.55
C ALA A 395 -6.64 -4.24 -43.93
N ALA A 396 -5.95 -3.25 -44.51
CA ALA A 396 -5.23 -3.37 -45.76
C ALA A 396 -3.84 -2.73 -45.64
N SER A 397 -2.88 -3.21 -46.44
CA SER A 397 -1.57 -2.57 -46.59
C SER A 397 -1.75 -1.34 -47.48
N ILE A 398 -1.52 -0.14 -46.95
CA ILE A 398 -1.65 1.12 -47.68
C ILE A 398 -0.34 1.90 -47.53
N GLU A 399 0.12 2.48 -48.64
CA GLU A 399 1.22 3.45 -48.62
C GLU A 399 0.70 4.81 -48.14
N ILE A 400 1.30 5.31 -47.07
CA ILE A 400 0.94 6.60 -46.46
C ILE A 400 2.12 7.56 -46.49
N ASP A 401 1.85 8.80 -46.87
CA ASP A 401 2.80 9.91 -46.78
C ASP A 401 2.68 10.56 -45.40
N VAL A 402 3.48 10.06 -44.44
CA VAL A 402 3.46 10.53 -43.05
C VAL A 402 3.96 11.96 -42.96
N LYS A 403 4.90 12.37 -43.81
CA LYS A 403 5.44 13.73 -43.82
C LYS A 403 4.34 14.74 -44.16
N ARG A 404 3.58 14.50 -45.24
CA ARG A 404 2.47 15.36 -45.62
C ARG A 404 1.39 15.40 -44.55
N LEU A 405 0.98 14.23 -44.04
CA LEU A 405 -0.07 14.15 -43.01
C LEU A 405 0.33 14.87 -41.72
N TYR A 406 1.59 14.73 -41.32
CA TYR A 406 2.11 15.37 -40.12
C TYR A 406 2.17 16.90 -40.26
N HIS A 407 2.63 17.42 -41.41
CA HIS A 407 2.64 18.86 -41.68
C HIS A 407 1.23 19.43 -41.74
N GLN A 408 0.29 18.74 -42.40
CA GLN A 408 -1.12 19.16 -42.45
C GLN A 408 -1.75 19.20 -41.05
N ALA A 409 -1.44 18.24 -40.19
CA ALA A 409 -1.93 18.22 -38.81
C ALA A 409 -1.36 19.38 -37.97
N LEU A 410 -0.08 19.75 -38.16
CA LEU A 410 0.54 20.91 -37.50
C LEU A 410 -0.07 22.23 -37.98
N GLU A 411 -0.22 22.40 -39.30
CA GLU A 411 -0.84 23.58 -39.90
C GLU A 411 -2.30 23.74 -39.46
N GLY A 412 -3.08 22.65 -39.48
CA GLY A 412 -4.49 22.67 -39.08
C GLY A 412 -4.72 22.98 -37.59
N LEU A 413 -3.73 22.68 -36.73
CA LEU A 413 -3.78 23.02 -35.31
C LEU A 413 -3.15 24.38 -34.98
N GLU A 414 -2.45 25.00 -35.94
CA GLU A 414 -1.59 26.17 -35.74
C GLU A 414 -0.54 25.94 -34.63
N GLU A 415 -0.01 24.72 -34.54
CA GLU A 415 0.94 24.31 -33.49
C GLU A 415 2.34 24.07 -34.04
N ARG A 416 3.35 24.24 -33.17
CA ARG A 416 4.74 23.94 -33.52
C ARG A 416 5.03 22.45 -33.39
N GLU A 417 6.07 22.00 -34.09
CA GLU A 417 6.55 20.62 -33.98
C GLU A 417 6.97 20.31 -32.53
N PRO A 418 6.36 19.29 -31.86
CA PRO A 418 6.74 18.89 -30.51
C PRO A 418 8.12 18.20 -30.48
N GLU A 419 8.74 18.16 -29.30
CA GLU A 419 10.06 17.52 -29.11
C GLU A 419 10.06 16.04 -29.46
N SER A 420 9.00 15.31 -29.09
CA SER A 420 8.85 13.91 -29.45
C SER A 420 7.39 13.54 -29.70
N LEU A 421 7.10 12.98 -30.87
CA LEU A 421 5.81 12.39 -31.18
C LEU A 421 5.96 10.89 -31.43
N LYS A 422 5.50 10.10 -30.46
CA LYS A 422 5.57 8.62 -30.47
C LYS A 422 4.24 8.00 -30.88
N GLY A 423 4.27 7.16 -31.91
CA GLY A 423 3.15 6.32 -32.34
C GLY A 423 3.28 4.89 -31.85
N VAL A 424 2.65 3.96 -32.57
CA VAL A 424 2.75 2.51 -32.32
C VAL A 424 3.47 1.82 -33.47
N LEU A 425 4.11 0.66 -33.21
CA LEU A 425 4.76 -0.12 -34.27
C LEU A 425 3.73 -0.59 -35.33
N GLY A 426 2.54 -0.97 -34.87
CA GLY A 426 1.40 -1.33 -35.69
C GLY A 426 0.16 -1.40 -34.82
N LEU A 427 -1.01 -1.17 -35.42
CA LEU A 427 -2.27 -1.15 -34.69
C LEU A 427 -2.66 -2.57 -34.28
N SER A 428 -3.14 -2.76 -33.05
CA SER A 428 -3.58 -4.08 -32.54
C SER A 428 -5.09 -4.28 -32.63
N SER A 429 -5.83 -3.25 -33.01
CA SER A 429 -7.28 -3.26 -33.15
C SER A 429 -7.76 -4.17 -34.28
N ARG A 430 -9.03 -4.61 -34.21
CA ARG A 430 -9.65 -5.55 -35.17
C ARG A 430 -9.51 -5.09 -36.62
N ASP A 431 -9.80 -3.81 -36.85
CA ASP A 431 -9.83 -3.21 -38.19
C ASP A 431 -8.60 -2.35 -38.50
N LYS A 432 -7.62 -2.29 -37.57
CA LYS A 432 -6.45 -1.41 -37.67
C LYS A 432 -6.85 0.06 -37.84
N THR A 433 -7.85 0.50 -37.08
CA THR A 433 -8.32 1.90 -37.07
C THR A 433 -7.27 2.82 -36.46
N PRO A 434 -6.75 3.81 -37.21
CA PRO A 434 -5.82 4.80 -36.68
C PRO A 434 -6.55 5.90 -35.89
N GLU A 435 -5.84 6.50 -34.95
CA GLU A 435 -6.23 7.76 -34.32
C GLU A 435 -5.69 8.96 -35.13
N PRO A 436 -6.42 10.10 -35.20
CA PRO A 436 -5.92 11.32 -35.84
C PRO A 436 -4.60 11.81 -35.22
N LEU A 437 -3.67 12.29 -36.06
CA LEU A 437 -2.35 12.75 -35.62
C LEU A 437 -2.43 14.02 -34.77
N GLU A 438 -3.43 14.85 -35.02
CA GLU A 438 -3.76 16.08 -34.32
C GLU A 438 -3.88 15.83 -32.81
N LYS A 439 -4.59 14.76 -32.42
CA LYS A 439 -4.70 14.34 -31.00
C LYS A 439 -3.32 14.03 -30.42
N GLY A 440 -2.47 13.34 -31.18
CA GLY A 440 -1.11 13.01 -30.79
C GLY A 440 -0.21 14.22 -30.55
N ILE A 441 -0.30 15.22 -31.43
CA ILE A 441 0.46 16.47 -31.34
C ILE A 441 0.06 17.23 -30.06
N LEU A 442 -1.23 17.39 -29.82
CA LEU A 442 -1.72 18.07 -28.62
C LEU A 442 -1.34 17.32 -27.33
N ARG A 443 -1.37 15.99 -27.33
CA ARG A 443 -0.90 15.20 -26.18
C ARG A 443 0.60 15.34 -25.94
N ALA A 444 1.40 15.35 -27.01
CA ALA A 444 2.84 15.56 -26.91
C ALA A 444 3.17 16.97 -26.38
N LYS A 445 2.43 17.99 -26.81
CA LYS A 445 2.53 19.38 -26.30
C LYS A 445 2.32 19.43 -24.77
N HIS A 446 1.31 18.71 -24.28
CA HIS A 446 0.98 18.67 -22.84
C HIS A 446 1.76 17.62 -22.04
N GLY A 447 2.64 16.84 -22.68
CA GLY A 447 3.44 15.80 -22.03
C GLY A 447 2.59 14.65 -21.45
N ILE A 448 1.48 14.30 -22.08
CA ILE A 448 0.58 13.22 -21.66
C ILE A 448 0.63 12.03 -22.64
N ASN A 449 0.33 10.84 -22.12
CA ASN A 449 0.38 9.59 -22.87
C ASN A 449 -0.93 8.85 -22.77
N ILE A 450 -1.21 8.01 -23.76
CA ILE A 450 -2.45 7.25 -23.83
C ILE A 450 -2.25 5.78 -23.52
N PHE A 451 -3.35 5.17 -23.11
CA PHE A 451 -3.51 3.73 -23.07
C PHE A 451 -4.11 3.19 -24.38
N LYS A 452 -4.33 1.87 -24.41
CA LYS A 452 -4.70 1.11 -25.63
C LYS A 452 -6.04 1.52 -26.25
N ASP A 453 -6.89 2.19 -25.49
CA ASP A 453 -8.23 2.60 -25.88
C ASP A 453 -8.35 4.10 -26.18
N GLY A 454 -7.22 4.83 -26.17
CA GLY A 454 -7.16 6.26 -26.46
C GLY A 454 -7.30 7.18 -25.24
N THR A 455 -7.60 6.61 -24.07
CA THR A 455 -7.78 7.36 -22.81
C THR A 455 -6.46 7.62 -22.08
N VAL A 456 -6.44 8.70 -21.30
CA VAL A 456 -5.33 9.05 -20.38
C VAL A 456 -5.70 8.55 -18.99
N ARG A 457 -4.75 7.88 -18.31
CA ARG A 457 -5.03 7.17 -17.06
C ARG A 457 -3.95 7.36 -16.02
N TYR A 458 -4.38 7.41 -14.78
CA TYR A 458 -3.52 7.53 -13.61
C TYR A 458 -3.84 6.41 -12.63
N ASP A 459 -2.86 5.60 -12.25
CA ASP A 459 -3.01 4.47 -11.33
C ASP A 459 -2.71 4.91 -9.89
N LEU A 460 -3.57 4.53 -8.94
CA LEU A 460 -3.45 4.80 -7.51
C LEU A 460 -3.72 3.53 -6.70
N THR A 461 -3.08 3.39 -5.54
CA THR A 461 -3.48 2.38 -4.55
C THR A 461 -4.77 2.79 -3.85
N ASP A 462 -5.68 1.86 -3.67
CA ASP A 462 -7.00 2.13 -3.09
C ASP A 462 -6.95 2.16 -1.56
N LEU A 463 -7.44 3.25 -0.97
CA LEU A 463 -7.71 3.34 0.46
C LEU A 463 -9.18 3.69 0.72
N PRO A 464 -9.82 3.06 1.72
CA PRO A 464 -11.20 3.35 2.04
C PRO A 464 -11.27 4.61 2.89
N LEU A 465 -12.32 5.39 2.72
CA LEU A 465 -12.60 6.55 3.55
C LEU A 465 -14.11 6.75 3.69
N THR A 466 -14.62 6.90 4.91
CA THR A 466 -16.03 7.27 5.13
C THR A 466 -16.19 8.67 5.67
N HIS A 467 -15.15 9.25 6.28
CA HIS A 467 -15.18 10.61 6.78
C HIS A 467 -13.84 11.28 6.54
N PHE A 468 -13.86 12.60 6.38
CA PHE A 468 -12.67 13.42 6.15
C PHE A 468 -12.81 14.77 6.86
N ARG A 469 -11.70 15.47 7.05
CA ARG A 469 -11.70 16.90 7.37
C ARG A 469 -11.31 17.74 6.16
N PRO A 470 -11.88 18.95 6.00
CA PRO A 470 -11.53 19.86 4.92
C PRO A 470 -10.02 20.17 4.83
N ASP A 471 -9.33 20.33 5.96
CA ASP A 471 -7.88 20.62 5.98
C ASP A 471 -7.01 19.46 5.47
N GLU A 472 -7.36 18.21 5.79
CA GLU A 472 -6.66 17.01 5.31
C GLU A 472 -6.63 16.88 3.79
N ILE A 473 -7.68 17.41 3.13
CA ILE A 473 -7.87 17.30 1.67
C ILE A 473 -7.56 18.61 0.93
N GLY A 474 -7.10 19.63 1.67
CA GLY A 474 -6.72 20.94 1.13
C GLY A 474 -7.87 21.71 0.44
N THR A 475 -9.12 21.48 0.85
CA THR A 475 -10.31 22.11 0.27
C THR A 475 -11.05 22.92 1.33
N SER A 476 -11.44 24.15 1.02
CA SER A 476 -12.05 25.03 2.02
C SER A 476 -13.48 24.60 2.36
N PRO A 477 -13.97 24.84 3.59
CA PRO A 477 -15.36 24.61 3.98
C PRO A 477 -16.36 25.22 3.01
N GLU A 478 -16.13 26.45 2.53
CA GLU A 478 -17.04 27.14 1.60
C GLU A 478 -17.18 26.37 0.28
N ARG A 479 -16.05 25.89 -0.27
CA ARG A 479 -16.05 25.10 -1.50
C ARG A 479 -16.75 23.75 -1.31
N LEU A 480 -16.63 23.14 -0.14
CA LEU A 480 -17.34 21.89 0.18
C LEU A 480 -18.85 22.11 0.32
N VAL A 481 -19.27 23.23 0.92
CA VAL A 481 -20.69 23.64 0.97
C VAL A 481 -21.25 23.80 -0.45
N GLU A 482 -20.52 24.42 -1.38
CA GLU A 482 -20.92 24.50 -2.81
C GLU A 482 -21.06 23.11 -3.47
N LEU A 483 -20.31 22.12 -3.01
CA LEU A 483 -20.40 20.73 -3.46
C LEU A 483 -21.52 19.92 -2.77
N GLY A 484 -22.20 20.52 -1.78
CA GLY A 484 -23.34 19.98 -1.04
C GLY A 484 -23.01 19.49 0.38
N TYR A 485 -21.82 19.73 0.91
CA TYR A 485 -21.48 19.40 2.30
C TYR A 485 -21.87 20.54 3.24
N GLU A 486 -23.16 20.58 3.61
CA GLU A 486 -23.69 21.67 4.45
C GLU A 486 -23.46 21.44 5.96
N LEU A 487 -23.42 20.17 6.37
CA LEU A 487 -23.34 19.75 7.76
C LEU A 487 -22.15 18.81 7.97
N ASP A 488 -21.58 18.87 9.17
CA ASP A 488 -20.63 17.89 9.66
C ASP A 488 -21.31 16.60 10.13
N MET A 489 -20.51 15.62 10.55
CA MET A 489 -20.96 14.31 11.07
C MET A 489 -21.86 14.39 12.31
N ASN A 490 -21.83 15.51 13.05
CA ASN A 490 -22.65 15.75 14.23
C ASN A 490 -23.90 16.58 13.92
N GLY A 491 -24.12 16.95 12.66
CA GLY A 491 -25.25 17.76 12.23
C GLY A 491 -25.07 19.26 12.46
N LEU A 492 -23.84 19.72 12.73
CA LEU A 492 -23.52 21.14 12.86
C LEU A 492 -23.16 21.73 11.49
N PRO A 493 -23.44 23.02 11.21
CA PRO A 493 -23.02 23.67 9.98
C PRO A 493 -21.51 23.57 9.74
N LEU A 494 -21.10 23.30 8.50
CA LEU A 494 -19.68 23.20 8.12
C LEU A 494 -19.06 24.60 7.96
N ILE A 495 -18.27 25.02 8.94
CA ILE A 495 -17.61 26.34 9.00
C ILE A 495 -16.13 26.26 9.35
N ASP A 496 -15.69 25.19 10.03
CA ASP A 496 -14.33 25.02 10.51
C ASP A 496 -13.64 23.88 9.73
N PRO A 497 -12.43 24.10 9.20
CA PRO A 497 -11.68 23.07 8.49
C PRO A 497 -11.31 21.84 9.34
N ALA A 498 -11.40 21.90 10.67
CA ALA A 498 -11.19 20.77 11.57
C ALA A 498 -12.46 19.90 11.79
N GLN A 499 -13.62 20.32 11.27
CA GLN A 499 -14.85 19.53 11.37
C GLN A 499 -14.79 18.26 10.52
N VAL A 500 -15.27 17.15 11.08
CA VAL A 500 -15.32 15.86 10.39
C VAL A 500 -16.61 15.74 9.58
N CYS A 501 -16.49 15.55 8.27
CA CYS A 501 -17.60 15.40 7.34
C CYS A 501 -17.74 13.94 6.88
N GLU A 502 -18.97 13.45 6.74
CA GLU A 502 -19.25 12.14 6.14
C GLU A 502 -19.07 12.20 4.61
N LEU A 503 -18.18 11.38 4.06
CA LEU A 503 -17.87 11.33 2.63
C LEU A 503 -19.05 10.76 1.84
N ARG A 504 -19.51 11.52 0.83
CA ARG A 504 -20.53 11.02 -0.10
C ARG A 504 -19.99 9.85 -0.93
N VAL A 505 -20.86 8.90 -1.23
CA VAL A 505 -20.49 7.57 -1.77
C VAL A 505 -19.70 7.60 -3.09
N GLN A 506 -19.87 8.61 -3.95
CA GLN A 506 -19.16 8.75 -5.23
C GLN A 506 -18.12 9.89 -5.24
N ASP A 507 -17.87 10.51 -4.09
CA ASP A 507 -16.83 11.52 -3.96
C ASP A 507 -15.49 10.85 -3.63
N ILE A 508 -14.41 11.38 -4.21
CA ILE A 508 -13.05 10.83 -4.07
C ILE A 508 -12.03 11.93 -3.78
N ILE A 509 -10.94 11.53 -3.12
CA ILE A 509 -9.77 12.37 -2.85
C ILE A 509 -8.56 11.69 -3.47
N LEU A 510 -7.78 12.44 -4.25
CA LEU A 510 -6.66 11.91 -5.01
C LEU A 510 -5.31 12.39 -4.45
N SER A 511 -4.21 11.77 -4.87
CA SER A 511 -2.88 12.29 -4.55
C SER A 511 -2.61 13.62 -5.25
N HIS A 512 -1.75 14.46 -4.69
CA HIS A 512 -1.28 15.68 -5.37
C HIS A 512 -0.63 15.39 -6.73
N ASP A 513 0.09 14.27 -6.83
CA ASP A 513 0.74 13.83 -8.08
C ASP A 513 -0.29 13.53 -9.18
N ALA A 514 -1.43 12.93 -8.82
CA ALA A 514 -2.54 12.72 -9.74
C ALA A 514 -3.12 14.07 -10.21
N GLY A 515 -3.30 15.03 -9.30
CA GLY A 515 -3.78 16.38 -9.62
C GLY A 515 -2.91 17.09 -10.66
N ALA A 516 -1.59 17.01 -10.52
CA ALA A 516 -0.64 17.61 -11.46
C ALA A 516 -0.74 17.00 -12.88
N TYR A 517 -0.97 15.69 -12.98
CA TYR A 517 -1.11 15.02 -14.28
C TYR A 517 -2.49 15.22 -14.91
N LEU A 518 -3.55 15.21 -14.10
CA LEU A 518 -4.92 15.47 -14.54
C LEU A 518 -5.11 16.90 -15.02
N LEU A 519 -4.41 17.88 -14.43
CA LEU A 519 -4.38 19.25 -14.93
C LEU A 519 -3.90 19.33 -16.38
N LYS A 520 -2.79 18.67 -16.70
CA LYS A 520 -2.28 18.59 -18.09
C LYS A 520 -3.28 17.91 -19.02
N THR A 521 -4.00 16.91 -18.51
CA THR A 521 -5.05 16.22 -19.27
C THR A 521 -6.25 17.13 -19.54
N ALA A 522 -6.66 17.94 -18.56
CA ALA A 522 -7.73 18.93 -18.72
C ALA A 522 -7.36 20.00 -19.75
N GLN A 523 -6.14 20.53 -19.69
CA GLN A 523 -5.61 21.49 -20.65
C GLN A 523 -5.54 20.91 -22.08
N PHE A 524 -5.16 19.63 -22.20
CA PHE A 524 -5.24 18.90 -23.46
C PHE A 524 -6.68 18.80 -23.98
N VAL A 525 -7.64 18.45 -23.12
CA VAL A 525 -9.05 18.34 -23.53
C VAL A 525 -9.57 19.68 -24.04
N ASP A 526 -9.23 20.78 -23.38
CA ASP A 526 -9.62 22.12 -23.81
C ASP A 526 -8.98 22.50 -25.15
N ASP A 527 -7.67 22.30 -25.31
CA ASP A 527 -6.99 22.51 -26.59
C ASP A 527 -7.58 21.63 -27.69
N LEU A 528 -7.97 20.39 -27.37
CA LEU A 528 -8.61 19.47 -28.32
C LEU A 528 -10.00 19.98 -28.73
N LEU A 529 -10.80 20.45 -27.79
CA LEU A 529 -12.11 21.05 -28.07
C LEU A 529 -11.99 22.27 -28.97
N VAL A 530 -11.08 23.19 -28.65
CA VAL A 530 -10.89 24.43 -29.39
C VAL A 530 -10.28 24.18 -30.76
N LYS A 531 -9.11 23.53 -30.82
CA LYS A 531 -8.29 23.46 -32.04
C LYS A 531 -8.70 22.37 -33.00
N PHE A 532 -9.23 21.25 -32.50
CA PHE A 532 -9.63 20.12 -33.36
C PHE A 532 -11.13 20.07 -33.61
N TYR A 533 -11.94 20.36 -32.59
CA TYR A 533 -13.40 20.30 -32.71
C TYR A 533 -14.09 21.65 -32.98
N GLY A 534 -13.40 22.78 -32.78
CA GLY A 534 -13.98 24.11 -32.97
C GLY A 534 -15.05 24.47 -31.93
N LEU A 535 -14.92 23.95 -30.71
CA LEU A 535 -15.83 24.14 -29.58
C LEU A 535 -15.19 25.00 -28.48
N GLU A 536 -16.01 25.49 -27.54
CA GLU A 536 -15.49 26.19 -26.37
C GLU A 536 -14.71 25.25 -25.43
N PRO A 537 -13.70 25.77 -24.69
CA PRO A 537 -13.00 25.01 -23.68
C PRO A 537 -13.93 24.69 -22.50
N PHE A 538 -13.79 23.48 -21.95
CA PHE A 538 -14.67 22.91 -20.93
C PHE A 538 -14.13 23.13 -19.51
N TYR A 539 -12.87 22.79 -19.25
CA TYR A 539 -12.31 22.82 -17.89
C TYR A 539 -11.80 24.20 -17.48
N ARG A 540 -11.06 24.88 -18.37
CA ARG A 540 -10.40 26.16 -18.13
C ARG A 540 -9.53 26.15 -16.86
N ALA A 541 -8.90 25.01 -16.58
CA ALA A 541 -8.14 24.76 -15.36
C ALA A 541 -6.69 25.27 -15.48
N GLU A 542 -6.25 26.08 -14.52
CA GLU A 542 -4.88 26.60 -14.42
C GLU A 542 -4.11 25.93 -13.27
N SER A 543 -4.84 25.46 -12.25
CA SER A 543 -4.32 24.77 -11.09
C SER A 543 -5.08 23.47 -10.82
N PRO A 544 -4.51 22.51 -10.07
CA PRO A 544 -5.24 21.31 -9.68
C PRO A 544 -6.52 21.61 -8.89
N LYS A 545 -6.55 22.72 -8.14
CA LYS A 545 -7.73 23.13 -7.36
C LYS A 545 -8.96 23.41 -8.23
N ASP A 546 -8.76 23.84 -9.47
CA ASP A 546 -9.85 24.13 -10.42
C ASP A 546 -10.57 22.86 -10.87
N LEU A 547 -9.96 21.68 -10.67
CA LEU A 547 -10.58 20.39 -10.96
C LEU A 547 -11.49 19.90 -9.82
N ILE A 548 -11.51 20.57 -8.66
CA ILE A 548 -12.40 20.21 -7.55
C ILE A 548 -13.86 20.41 -7.99
N GLY A 549 -14.66 19.35 -7.88
CA GLY A 549 -16.04 19.26 -8.34
C GLY A 549 -16.19 18.64 -9.73
N THR A 550 -15.09 18.39 -10.45
CA THR A 550 -15.15 17.75 -11.77
C THR A 550 -15.46 16.26 -11.66
N LEU A 551 -16.17 15.75 -12.67
CA LEU A 551 -16.51 14.34 -12.79
C LEU A 551 -15.36 13.55 -13.43
N MET A 552 -15.15 12.36 -12.90
CA MET A 552 -14.12 11.41 -13.30
C MET A 552 -14.71 10.01 -13.43
N VAL A 553 -13.95 9.11 -14.02
CA VAL A 553 -14.28 7.69 -14.11
C VAL A 553 -13.20 6.91 -13.38
N GLY A 554 -13.59 6.22 -12.31
CA GLY A 554 -12.77 5.18 -11.68
C GLY A 554 -12.94 3.86 -12.44
N LEU A 555 -11.84 3.18 -12.74
CA LEU A 555 -11.86 1.89 -13.42
C LEU A 555 -10.80 0.96 -12.84
N ALA A 556 -11.23 -0.23 -12.43
CA ALA A 556 -10.32 -1.26 -11.96
C ALA A 556 -9.63 -2.00 -13.11
N PRO A 557 -8.36 -2.43 -12.93
CA PRO A 557 -7.75 -3.43 -13.79
C PRO A 557 -8.62 -4.68 -13.87
N HIS A 558 -8.59 -5.37 -15.00
CA HIS A 558 -9.35 -6.58 -15.27
C HIS A 558 -10.88 -6.43 -15.21
N THR A 559 -11.38 -5.19 -15.23
CA THR A 559 -12.81 -4.88 -15.36
C THR A 559 -13.10 -4.08 -16.62
N SER A 560 -14.38 -3.90 -16.94
CA SER A 560 -14.82 -3.11 -18.10
C SER A 560 -15.98 -2.16 -17.79
N ALA A 561 -16.35 -2.05 -16.51
CA ALA A 561 -17.38 -1.15 -16.01
C ALA A 561 -16.69 -0.06 -15.20
N GLY A 562 -16.67 1.16 -15.72
CA GLY A 562 -16.21 2.32 -14.96
C GLY A 562 -17.29 2.78 -13.99
N VAL A 563 -16.88 3.43 -12.91
CA VAL A 563 -17.78 4.05 -11.94
C VAL A 563 -17.55 5.56 -11.98
N LEU A 564 -18.63 6.31 -12.18
CA LEU A 564 -18.60 7.76 -12.16
C LEU A 564 -18.28 8.23 -10.73
N CYS A 565 -17.38 9.19 -10.61
CA CYS A 565 -17.02 9.80 -9.34
C CYS A 565 -16.78 11.30 -9.50
N ARG A 566 -16.70 12.00 -8.38
CA ARG A 566 -16.44 13.45 -8.32
C ARG A 566 -15.24 13.71 -7.42
N LEU A 567 -14.30 14.52 -7.90
CA LEU A 567 -13.14 14.92 -7.12
C LEU A 567 -13.53 16.00 -6.10
N ILE A 568 -13.18 15.82 -4.83
CA ILE A 568 -13.46 16.82 -3.78
C ILE A 568 -12.22 17.42 -3.12
N GLY A 569 -11.03 16.84 -3.34
CA GLY A 569 -9.79 17.36 -2.77
C GLY A 569 -8.58 16.49 -3.07
N TYR A 570 -7.44 16.86 -2.49
CA TYR A 570 -6.17 16.18 -2.68
C TYR A 570 -5.46 15.88 -1.37
N SER A 571 -4.73 14.77 -1.31
CA SER A 571 -3.93 14.34 -0.17
C SER A 571 -2.45 14.18 -0.55
N PRO A 572 -1.50 14.34 0.40
CA PRO A 572 -0.09 14.02 0.19
C PRO A 572 0.21 12.52 0.10
N ALA A 573 -0.72 11.64 0.48
CA ALA A 573 -0.53 10.19 0.37
C ALA A 573 -0.49 9.74 -1.10
N SER A 574 0.36 8.76 -1.40
CA SER A 574 0.40 8.05 -2.68
C SER A 574 -0.73 7.01 -2.81
N ALA A 575 -1.97 7.44 -2.56
CA ALA A 575 -3.17 6.60 -2.58
C ALA A 575 -4.40 7.40 -3.03
N GLY A 576 -5.42 6.70 -3.53
CA GLY A 576 -6.73 7.25 -3.85
C GLY A 576 -7.73 6.89 -2.75
N PHE A 577 -8.24 7.90 -2.06
CA PHE A 577 -9.27 7.69 -1.04
C PHE A 577 -10.66 7.76 -1.67
N GLY A 578 -11.53 6.83 -1.28
CA GLY A 578 -12.91 6.81 -1.71
C GLY A 578 -13.78 6.00 -0.77
N HIS A 579 -15.09 6.20 -0.87
CA HIS A 579 -16.03 5.43 -0.07
C HIS A 579 -15.87 3.91 -0.32
N PRO A 580 -16.00 3.04 0.69
CA PRO A 580 -15.90 1.59 0.50
C PRO A 580 -16.78 1.04 -0.63
N PHE A 581 -17.99 1.59 -0.82
CA PHE A 581 -18.84 1.23 -1.96
C PHE A 581 -18.28 1.62 -3.32
N PHE A 582 -17.56 2.74 -3.43
CA PHE A 582 -16.90 3.13 -4.67
C PHE A 582 -15.79 2.13 -5.04
N HIS A 583 -15.04 1.63 -4.06
CA HIS A 583 -14.04 0.58 -4.27
C HIS A 583 -14.69 -0.77 -4.61
N ALA A 584 -15.66 -1.20 -3.81
CA ALA A 584 -16.39 -2.45 -4.02
C ALA A 584 -17.16 -2.49 -5.36
N ALA A 585 -17.74 -1.39 -5.81
CA ALA A 585 -18.43 -1.31 -7.10
C ALA A 585 -17.49 -1.55 -8.30
N LYS A 586 -16.21 -1.25 -8.13
CA LYS A 586 -15.16 -1.53 -9.12
C LYS A 586 -14.58 -2.94 -8.96
N ARG A 587 -15.18 -3.78 -8.10
CA ARG A 587 -14.73 -5.14 -7.74
C ARG A 587 -13.33 -5.15 -7.13
N ARG A 588 -13.09 -4.18 -6.25
CA ARG A 588 -11.84 -4.00 -5.52
C ARG A 588 -12.07 -3.92 -4.02
N ASN A 589 -11.04 -4.36 -3.32
CA ASN A 589 -10.89 -4.24 -1.88
C ASN A 589 -9.67 -3.37 -1.60
N CYS A 590 -9.57 -2.84 -0.40
CA CYS A 590 -8.40 -2.08 0.03
C CYS A 590 -7.36 -3.02 0.66
N ASP A 591 -7.04 -4.13 -0.02
CA ASP A 591 -6.01 -5.09 0.40
C ASP A 591 -4.64 -4.77 -0.24
N GLY A 592 -4.49 -3.59 -0.85
CA GLY A 592 -3.35 -3.19 -1.67
C GLY A 592 -3.56 -3.38 -3.17
N ASP A 593 -4.81 -3.39 -3.61
CA ASP A 593 -5.20 -3.26 -5.02
C ASP A 593 -5.02 -1.83 -5.53
N GLU A 594 -5.03 -1.71 -6.86
CA GLU A 594 -4.80 -0.45 -7.56
C GLU A 594 -5.95 -0.21 -8.54
N ASP A 595 -6.49 1.01 -8.54
CA ASP A 595 -7.44 1.49 -9.52
C ASP A 595 -6.85 2.59 -10.41
N CYS A 596 -7.46 2.79 -11.57
CA CYS A 596 -7.13 3.93 -12.41
C CYS A 596 -8.25 4.95 -12.43
N VAL A 597 -7.88 6.23 -12.49
CA VAL A 597 -8.80 7.35 -12.69
C VAL A 597 -8.51 8.04 -14.02
N MET A 598 -9.57 8.53 -14.64
CA MET A 598 -9.52 9.33 -15.87
C MET A 598 -10.57 10.42 -15.83
N LEU A 599 -10.28 11.57 -16.45
CA LEU A 599 -11.26 12.65 -16.59
C LEU A 599 -12.43 12.17 -17.44
N LEU A 600 -13.67 12.48 -17.03
CA LEU A 600 -14.86 12.05 -17.76
C LEU A 600 -14.85 12.53 -19.22
N MET A 601 -14.51 13.80 -19.45
CA MET A 601 -14.52 14.36 -20.81
C MET A 601 -13.43 13.75 -21.71
N ASP A 602 -12.27 13.40 -21.15
CA ASP A 602 -11.24 12.64 -21.89
C ASP A 602 -11.78 11.27 -22.31
N ALA A 603 -12.39 10.53 -21.37
CA ALA A 603 -13.00 9.25 -21.65
C ALA A 603 -14.07 9.34 -22.75
N LEU A 604 -14.94 10.35 -22.71
CA LEU A 604 -16.01 10.51 -23.72
C LEU A 604 -15.48 10.88 -25.11
N LEU A 605 -14.47 11.74 -25.21
CA LEU A 605 -13.96 12.24 -26.50
C LEU A 605 -12.95 11.29 -27.17
N ASN A 606 -12.15 10.59 -26.36
CA ASN A 606 -10.97 9.88 -26.84
C ASN A 606 -11.10 8.36 -26.81
N PHE A 607 -12.06 7.81 -26.08
CA PHE A 607 -12.36 6.38 -26.12
C PHE A 607 -12.99 5.95 -27.45
N SER A 608 -12.57 4.81 -27.96
CA SER A 608 -13.32 4.11 -29.01
C SER A 608 -13.16 2.60 -28.94
N MET A 609 -14.27 1.87 -29.06
CA MET A 609 -14.24 0.41 -29.27
C MET A 609 -13.45 0.00 -30.52
N SER A 610 -13.30 0.91 -31.49
CA SER A 610 -12.53 0.65 -32.72
C SER A 610 -11.01 0.59 -32.51
N TYR A 611 -10.51 1.04 -31.36
CA TYR A 611 -9.11 0.95 -30.95
C TYR A 611 -8.79 -0.35 -30.20
N LEU A 612 -9.82 -1.02 -29.68
CA LEU A 612 -9.63 -2.21 -28.87
C LEU A 612 -9.25 -3.45 -29.71
N PRO A 613 -8.39 -4.34 -29.17
CA PRO A 613 -8.12 -5.65 -29.76
C PRO A 613 -9.39 -6.51 -29.82
N GLN A 614 -9.46 -7.42 -30.80
CA GLN A 614 -10.59 -8.35 -30.93
C GLN A 614 -10.64 -9.41 -29.81
N LYS A 615 -9.49 -9.79 -29.25
CA LYS A 615 -9.39 -10.83 -28.21
C LYS A 615 -10.00 -10.33 -26.89
N ARG A 616 -10.73 -11.20 -26.18
CA ARG A 616 -11.37 -10.87 -24.89
C ARG A 616 -10.43 -10.18 -23.91
N GLY A 617 -9.22 -10.71 -23.71
CA GLY A 617 -8.20 -10.10 -22.83
C GLY A 617 -7.69 -8.72 -23.27
N GLY A 618 -8.00 -8.27 -24.49
CA GLY A 618 -7.71 -6.91 -24.95
C GLY A 618 -8.84 -5.91 -24.71
N LYS A 619 -10.07 -6.39 -24.45
CA LYS A 619 -11.22 -5.56 -24.12
C LYS A 619 -11.39 -5.34 -22.62
N MET A 620 -10.80 -6.21 -21.80
CA MET A 620 -10.65 -5.97 -20.36
C MET A 620 -9.72 -4.76 -20.16
N ASP A 621 -9.90 -4.05 -19.05
CA ASP A 621 -9.25 -2.76 -18.76
C ASP A 621 -9.74 -1.61 -19.65
N ALA A 622 -10.93 -1.66 -20.27
CA ALA A 622 -11.49 -0.55 -21.04
C ALA A 622 -12.88 -0.20 -20.51
N CYS A 623 -13.20 1.08 -20.40
CA CYS A 623 -14.50 1.53 -19.90
C CYS A 623 -15.59 1.31 -20.97
N LEU A 624 -16.11 0.08 -21.07
CA LEU A 624 -17.13 -0.30 -22.05
C LEU A 624 -18.54 0.15 -21.61
N VAL A 625 -18.77 0.16 -20.31
CA VAL A 625 -20.00 0.68 -19.68
C VAL A 625 -19.60 1.52 -18.48
N MET A 626 -20.47 2.43 -18.08
CA MET A 626 -20.24 3.32 -16.94
C MET A 626 -21.44 3.32 -16.01
N THR A 627 -21.21 3.03 -14.74
CA THR A 627 -22.20 3.15 -13.67
C THR A 627 -22.24 4.60 -13.20
N THR A 628 -23.39 5.26 -13.35
CA THR A 628 -23.56 6.67 -13.00
C THR A 628 -24.04 6.88 -11.57
N VAL A 629 -24.81 5.94 -11.03
CA VAL A 629 -25.34 5.96 -9.67
C VAL A 629 -24.95 4.66 -9.00
N LEU A 630 -24.29 4.75 -7.84
CA LEU A 630 -23.94 3.59 -7.05
C LEU A 630 -25.14 3.12 -6.23
N ASN A 631 -25.57 1.89 -6.46
CA ASN A 631 -26.54 1.19 -5.61
C ASN A 631 -25.79 0.21 -4.68
N PRO A 632 -25.72 0.45 -3.37
CA PRO A 632 -25.04 -0.42 -2.41
C PRO A 632 -25.56 -1.86 -2.41
N MET A 633 -26.79 -2.13 -2.85
CA MET A 633 -27.30 -3.50 -2.96
C MET A 633 -26.60 -4.33 -4.06
N GLU A 634 -26.01 -3.66 -5.06
CA GLU A 634 -25.39 -4.30 -6.22
C GLU A 634 -23.86 -4.38 -6.12
N VAL A 635 -23.27 -3.76 -5.10
CA VAL A 635 -21.82 -3.82 -4.88
C VAL A 635 -21.40 -5.15 -4.25
N ASP A 636 -20.10 -5.38 -4.16
CA ASP A 636 -19.54 -6.58 -3.56
C ASP A 636 -19.96 -6.74 -2.08
N LYS A 637 -20.15 -8.00 -1.66
CA LYS A 637 -20.65 -8.36 -0.33
C LYS A 637 -19.70 -7.96 0.79
N GLU A 638 -18.41 -7.86 0.51
CA GLU A 638 -17.43 -7.47 1.51
C GLU A 638 -17.74 -6.08 2.08
N ALA A 639 -18.22 -5.15 1.24
CA ALA A 639 -18.63 -3.83 1.70
C ALA A 639 -19.92 -3.85 2.54
N HIS A 640 -20.72 -4.92 2.47
CA HIS A 640 -21.91 -5.11 3.32
C HIS A 640 -21.54 -5.49 4.76
N ASN A 641 -20.35 -6.06 4.96
CA ASN A 641 -19.81 -6.43 6.27
C ASN A 641 -19.10 -5.27 6.97
N LEU A 642 -19.04 -4.09 6.35
CA LEU A 642 -18.48 -2.89 6.96
C LEU A 642 -19.27 -2.52 8.22
N ASP A 643 -18.58 -2.44 9.35
CA ASP A 643 -19.18 -2.11 10.64
C ASP A 643 -19.20 -0.59 10.87
N LEU A 644 -20.34 -0.12 11.38
CA LEU A 644 -20.65 1.29 11.63
C LEU A 644 -20.84 1.53 13.14
N THR A 645 -20.37 0.61 13.99
CA THR A 645 -20.62 0.68 15.43
C THR A 645 -19.59 1.61 16.10
N PRO A 646 -20.00 2.73 16.74
CA PRO A 646 -19.07 3.69 17.33
C PRO A 646 -18.38 3.15 18.59
N VAL A 647 -19.08 2.35 19.40
CA VAL A 647 -18.52 1.71 20.60
C VAL A 647 -18.91 0.25 20.57
N TYR A 648 -17.93 -0.64 20.54
CA TYR A 648 -18.20 -2.08 20.48
C TYR A 648 -18.80 -2.56 21.81
N PRO A 649 -19.81 -3.46 21.78
CA PRO A 649 -20.51 -3.89 22.98
C PRO A 649 -19.62 -4.72 23.92
N LEU A 650 -19.87 -4.68 25.23
CA LEU A 650 -19.12 -5.50 26.21
C LEU A 650 -19.17 -7.01 25.90
N GLU A 651 -20.36 -7.49 25.51
CA GLU A 651 -20.60 -8.88 25.11
C GLU A 651 -19.63 -9.33 24.00
N PHE A 652 -19.20 -8.42 23.11
CA PHE A 652 -18.22 -8.74 22.06
C PHE A 652 -16.86 -9.09 22.65
N TYR A 653 -16.36 -8.31 23.61
CA TYR A 653 -15.07 -8.54 24.23
C TYR A 653 -15.08 -9.86 25.01
N GLU A 654 -16.14 -10.15 25.74
CA GLU A 654 -16.31 -11.42 26.46
C GLU A 654 -16.40 -12.63 25.53
N ALA A 655 -17.12 -12.50 24.41
CA ALA A 655 -17.23 -13.54 23.39
C ALA A 655 -15.87 -13.80 22.71
N SER A 656 -15.06 -12.76 22.50
CA SER A 656 -13.71 -12.91 21.93
C SER A 656 -12.80 -13.80 22.78
N LEU A 657 -12.95 -13.77 24.12
CA LEU A 657 -12.19 -14.63 25.03
C LEU A 657 -12.52 -16.13 24.86
N LYS A 658 -13.71 -16.43 24.35
CA LYS A 658 -14.19 -17.81 24.10
C LYS A 658 -13.91 -18.27 22.67
N ASN A 659 -13.19 -17.48 21.87
CA ASN A 659 -13.00 -17.69 20.44
C ASN A 659 -14.32 -17.87 19.67
N ALA A 660 -15.33 -17.08 20.04
CA ALA A 660 -16.66 -17.17 19.43
C ALA A 660 -16.62 -16.91 17.91
N SER A 661 -17.59 -17.49 17.19
CA SER A 661 -17.77 -17.19 15.78
C SER A 661 -18.29 -15.76 15.60
N PRO A 662 -17.75 -14.96 14.66
CA PRO A 662 -18.23 -13.59 14.45
C PRO A 662 -19.73 -13.53 14.08
N LYS A 663 -20.26 -14.58 13.44
CA LYS A 663 -21.69 -14.68 13.08
C LYS A 663 -22.63 -14.68 14.28
N GLU A 664 -22.18 -15.13 15.45
CA GLU A 664 -22.99 -15.13 16.68
C GLU A 664 -23.27 -13.71 17.16
N LEU A 665 -22.42 -12.76 16.81
CA LEU A 665 -22.48 -11.36 17.23
C LEU A 665 -22.95 -10.42 16.13
N GLU A 666 -23.22 -10.92 14.93
CA GLU A 666 -23.63 -10.12 13.77
C GLU A 666 -24.82 -9.20 14.08
N ALA A 667 -25.81 -9.71 14.83
CA ALA A 667 -27.01 -8.96 15.22
C ALA A 667 -26.77 -7.85 16.26
N LYS A 668 -25.59 -7.84 16.92
CA LYS A 668 -25.21 -6.84 17.92
C LYS A 668 -24.43 -5.66 17.32
N PHE A 669 -23.95 -5.82 16.09
CA PHE A 669 -23.24 -4.78 15.36
C PHE A 669 -24.17 -4.11 14.35
N ASP A 670 -24.00 -2.79 14.20
CA ASP A 670 -24.58 -2.03 13.10
C ASP A 670 -23.72 -2.24 11.85
N LEU A 671 -24.23 -3.06 10.93
CA LEU A 671 -23.57 -3.43 9.68
C LEU A 671 -24.29 -2.77 8.50
N VAL A 672 -23.54 -2.46 7.44
CA VAL A 672 -24.12 -1.97 6.18
C VAL A 672 -25.22 -2.91 5.66
N SER A 673 -25.04 -4.22 5.77
CA SER A 673 -26.01 -5.24 5.34
C SER A 673 -27.41 -5.02 5.91
N GLN A 674 -27.52 -4.47 7.13
CA GLN A 674 -28.79 -4.21 7.83
C GLN A 674 -29.48 -2.92 7.36
N ARG A 675 -28.76 -2.04 6.66
CA ARG A 675 -29.25 -0.74 6.17
C ARG A 675 -29.67 -0.75 4.69
N LEU A 676 -29.29 -1.82 3.96
CA LEU A 676 -29.57 -1.96 2.53
C LEU A 676 -31.07 -1.86 2.22
N GLY A 677 -31.40 -1.13 1.15
CA GLY A 677 -32.79 -0.90 0.73
C GLY A 677 -33.50 0.26 1.43
N SER A 678 -32.83 0.94 2.37
CA SER A 678 -33.31 2.18 2.99
C SER A 678 -32.40 3.36 2.67
N ASP A 679 -32.82 4.59 2.99
CA ASP A 679 -32.02 5.80 2.73
C ASP A 679 -30.73 5.86 3.58
N SER A 680 -30.70 5.17 4.73
CA SER A 680 -29.53 5.08 5.62
C SER A 680 -28.39 4.25 5.03
N GLN A 681 -28.59 3.61 3.87
CA GLN A 681 -27.49 2.96 3.16
C GLN A 681 -26.45 3.96 2.65
N TYR A 682 -26.79 5.25 2.49
CA TYR A 682 -25.89 6.27 1.94
C TYR A 682 -25.31 7.23 2.98
N THR A 683 -25.87 7.28 4.19
CA THR A 683 -25.58 8.31 5.20
C THR A 683 -25.67 7.76 6.63
N GLY A 684 -25.16 8.52 7.61
CA GLY A 684 -25.19 8.16 9.02
C GLY A 684 -24.17 7.09 9.39
N PHE A 685 -23.04 7.04 8.68
CA PHE A 685 -21.94 6.14 8.99
C PHE A 685 -21.23 6.64 10.25
N ARG A 686 -20.69 5.70 11.03
CA ARG A 686 -19.89 6.00 12.22
C ARG A 686 -18.63 5.13 12.19
N PHE A 687 -17.70 5.44 13.08
CA PHE A 687 -16.45 4.73 13.28
C PHE A 687 -16.09 4.78 14.77
N SER A 688 -15.26 3.85 15.24
CA SER A 688 -14.91 3.75 16.66
C SER A 688 -13.61 4.45 17.04
N HIS A 689 -12.71 4.64 16.08
CA HIS A 689 -11.40 5.25 16.32
C HIS A 689 -11.19 6.49 15.44
N ASN A 690 -10.69 7.57 16.04
CA ASN A 690 -10.34 8.77 15.29
C ASN A 690 -8.90 8.69 14.75
N THR A 691 -8.57 9.56 13.81
CA THR A 691 -7.18 9.79 13.39
C THR A 691 -6.98 11.30 13.21
N GLU A 692 -5.77 11.78 13.49
CA GLU A 692 -5.43 13.20 13.34
C GLU A 692 -5.30 13.60 11.88
N ASP A 693 -4.70 12.75 11.05
CA ASP A 693 -4.56 12.98 9.61
C ASP A 693 -4.64 11.63 8.87
N ILE A 694 -5.51 11.54 7.86
CA ILE A 694 -5.66 10.36 6.98
C ILE A 694 -4.39 10.03 6.17
N ALA A 695 -3.43 10.95 6.09
CA ALA A 695 -2.14 10.81 5.43
C ALA A 695 -0.94 11.04 6.37
N ALA A 696 -1.14 10.93 7.69
CA ALA A 696 -0.04 10.98 8.66
C ALA A 696 1.04 9.91 8.40
N GLY A 697 2.27 10.21 8.83
CA GLY A 697 3.44 9.33 8.67
C GLY A 697 4.21 9.57 7.36
N PRO A 698 5.01 8.57 6.92
CA PRO A 698 5.84 8.70 5.73
C PRO A 698 5.01 8.88 4.45
N LYS A 699 5.37 9.88 3.63
CA LYS A 699 4.67 10.16 2.35
C LYS A 699 4.80 9.03 1.33
N ASN A 700 5.97 8.38 1.30
CA ASN A 700 6.27 7.28 0.40
C ASN A 700 7.06 6.22 1.16
N SER A 701 6.88 4.96 0.81
CA SER A 701 7.64 3.88 1.42
C SER A 701 9.13 3.96 1.04
N ALA A 702 10.00 3.62 1.99
CA ALA A 702 11.44 3.52 1.79
C ALA A 702 11.80 2.56 0.64
N TYR A 703 10.93 1.58 0.36
CA TYR A 703 11.11 0.68 -0.76
C TYR A 703 11.13 1.39 -2.13
N LYS A 704 10.46 2.54 -2.27
CA LYS A 704 10.53 3.38 -3.47
C LYS A 704 11.74 4.30 -3.49
N THR A 705 12.17 4.77 -2.33
CA THR A 705 13.26 5.75 -2.22
C THR A 705 14.64 5.09 -2.31
N LEU A 706 14.78 3.84 -1.87
CA LEU A 706 16.00 3.05 -2.02
C LEU A 706 16.19 2.61 -3.48
N GLU A 707 17.35 2.94 -4.04
CA GLU A 707 17.64 2.74 -5.47
C GLU A 707 17.97 1.28 -5.80
N THR A 708 18.85 0.65 -5.01
CA THR A 708 19.36 -0.69 -5.33
C THR A 708 18.69 -1.79 -4.51
N MET A 709 18.66 -3.00 -5.07
CA MET A 709 18.17 -4.20 -4.34
C MET A 709 19.04 -4.56 -3.14
N ILE A 710 20.33 -4.20 -3.15
CA ILE A 710 21.25 -4.47 -2.05
C ILE A 710 20.90 -3.56 -0.88
N ASP A 711 20.71 -2.25 -1.13
CA ASP A 711 20.31 -1.31 -0.08
C ASP A 711 18.96 -1.69 0.56
N LYS A 712 18.01 -2.15 -0.26
CA LYS A 712 16.70 -2.65 0.22
C LYS A 712 16.85 -3.86 1.13
N MET A 713 17.74 -4.78 0.77
CA MET A 713 18.01 -5.98 1.55
C MET A 713 18.72 -5.64 2.86
N ASP A 714 19.77 -4.82 2.81
CA ASP A 714 20.53 -4.42 3.99
C ASP A 714 19.62 -3.70 4.99
N ALA A 715 18.79 -2.75 4.52
CA ALA A 715 17.82 -2.07 5.35
C ALA A 715 16.75 -3.02 5.93
N GLN A 716 16.31 -4.04 5.17
CA GLN A 716 15.39 -5.06 5.67
C GLN A 716 16.03 -5.91 6.79
N LEU A 717 17.28 -6.32 6.63
CA LEU A 717 17.99 -7.16 7.61
C LEU A 717 18.41 -6.38 8.86
N GLU A 718 18.82 -5.11 8.71
CA GLU A 718 19.00 -4.19 9.83
C GLU A 718 17.73 -4.08 10.67
N LEU A 719 16.58 -3.92 10.00
CA LEU A 719 15.31 -3.82 10.69
C LEU A 719 14.95 -5.13 11.41
N ALA A 720 15.23 -6.28 10.79
CA ALA A 720 15.03 -7.59 11.43
C ALA A 720 15.82 -7.71 12.75
N ARG A 721 17.07 -7.23 12.78
CA ARG A 721 17.88 -7.20 14.02
C ARG A 721 17.28 -6.32 15.12
N LEU A 722 16.67 -5.20 14.75
CA LEU A 722 16.07 -4.28 15.71
C LEU A 722 14.78 -4.83 16.33
N ILE A 723 13.96 -5.55 15.57
CA ILE A 723 12.65 -6.02 16.03
C ILE A 723 12.80 -7.24 16.95
N ARG A 724 12.11 -7.24 18.10
CA ARG A 724 12.09 -8.40 19.03
C ARG A 724 11.32 -9.59 18.47
N ALA A 725 10.25 -9.34 17.72
CA ALA A 725 9.35 -10.37 17.19
C ALA A 725 9.82 -11.05 15.89
N VAL A 726 10.98 -10.65 15.34
CA VAL A 726 11.49 -11.14 14.07
C VAL A 726 12.82 -11.86 14.33
N ASP A 727 12.95 -13.07 13.78
CA ASP A 727 14.20 -13.82 13.76
C ASP A 727 15.00 -13.41 12.51
N GLU A 728 16.11 -12.70 12.72
CA GLU A 728 16.98 -12.23 11.64
C GLU A 728 17.61 -13.36 10.83
N GLN A 729 17.85 -14.52 11.44
CA GLN A 729 18.44 -15.68 10.77
C GLN A 729 17.42 -16.32 9.81
N ASP A 730 16.17 -16.51 10.24
CA ASP A 730 15.09 -17.00 9.37
C ASP A 730 14.80 -16.02 8.22
N VAL A 731 14.79 -14.71 8.49
CA VAL A 731 14.59 -13.69 7.44
C VAL A 731 15.69 -13.75 6.39
N ALA A 732 16.96 -13.77 6.82
CA ALA A 732 18.11 -13.87 5.90
C ALA A 732 18.04 -15.14 5.04
N GLU A 733 17.72 -16.27 5.67
CA GLU A 733 17.61 -17.55 4.98
C GLU A 733 16.46 -17.57 3.96
N ARG A 734 15.29 -17.01 4.30
CA ARG A 734 14.15 -16.90 3.38
C ARG A 734 14.44 -15.99 2.19
N VAL A 735 15.14 -14.87 2.41
CA VAL A 735 15.55 -13.95 1.32
C VAL A 735 16.46 -14.69 0.35
N ILE A 736 17.48 -15.39 0.86
CA ILE A 736 18.42 -16.16 0.03
C ILE A 736 17.67 -17.26 -0.75
N ASN A 737 16.83 -18.04 -0.09
CA ASN A 737 16.14 -19.18 -0.69
C ASN A 737 15.03 -18.79 -1.67
N SER A 738 14.30 -17.70 -1.40
CA SER A 738 13.13 -17.31 -2.19
C SER A 738 13.46 -16.34 -3.32
N HIS A 739 14.52 -15.52 -3.17
CA HIS A 739 14.88 -14.50 -4.16
C HIS A 739 16.22 -14.79 -4.83
N PHE A 740 17.31 -14.94 -4.07
CA PHE A 740 18.65 -14.98 -4.67
C PHE A 740 18.99 -16.30 -5.34
N LEU A 741 18.80 -17.43 -4.66
CA LEU A 741 19.08 -18.74 -5.26
C LEU A 741 18.27 -19.00 -6.53
N PRO A 742 16.94 -18.73 -6.58
CA PRO A 742 16.17 -18.87 -7.81
C PRO A 742 16.66 -17.97 -8.94
N ASP A 743 17.04 -16.72 -8.65
CA ASP A 743 17.55 -15.79 -9.67
C ASP A 743 18.93 -16.19 -10.19
N LEU A 744 19.87 -16.54 -9.30
CA LEU A 744 21.21 -16.98 -9.67
C LEU A 744 21.17 -18.26 -10.52
N ILE A 745 20.43 -19.29 -10.06
CA ILE A 745 20.27 -20.55 -10.79
C ILE A 745 19.52 -20.32 -12.11
N GLY A 746 18.46 -19.51 -12.08
CA GLY A 746 17.66 -19.14 -13.25
C GLY A 746 18.49 -18.45 -14.32
N ASN A 747 19.30 -17.46 -13.93
CA ASN A 747 20.18 -16.72 -14.83
C ASN A 747 21.33 -17.60 -15.36
N LEU A 748 21.92 -18.46 -14.53
CA LEU A 748 22.94 -19.43 -14.96
C LEU A 748 22.37 -20.41 -16.00
N HIS A 749 21.19 -20.95 -15.75
CA HIS A 749 20.50 -21.85 -16.68
C HIS A 749 20.04 -21.13 -17.95
N ALA A 750 19.58 -19.89 -17.85
CA ALA A 750 19.24 -19.06 -19.00
C ALA A 750 20.47 -18.74 -19.85
N PHE A 751 21.61 -18.46 -19.22
CA PHE A 751 22.89 -18.19 -19.87
C PHE A 751 23.36 -19.38 -20.72
N SER A 752 23.28 -20.61 -20.20
CA SER A 752 23.70 -21.82 -20.93
C SER A 752 22.80 -22.15 -22.14
N LYS A 753 21.51 -21.78 -22.09
CA LYS A 753 20.53 -22.04 -23.15
C LYS A 753 20.22 -20.81 -24.02
N GLN A 754 20.98 -19.74 -23.87
CA GLN A 754 20.61 -18.45 -24.43
C GLN A 754 20.65 -18.41 -25.96
N LYS A 755 19.89 -17.46 -26.52
CA LYS A 755 19.97 -17.07 -27.93
C LYS A 755 20.93 -15.89 -28.06
N VAL A 756 21.43 -15.66 -29.25
CA VAL A 756 22.17 -14.43 -29.56
C VAL A 756 21.27 -13.45 -30.32
N ARG A 757 21.45 -12.15 -30.09
CA ARG A 757 20.63 -11.09 -30.69
C ARG A 757 21.51 -10.11 -31.46
N CYS A 758 21.07 -9.68 -32.64
CA CYS A 758 21.69 -8.56 -33.34
C CYS A 758 21.27 -7.22 -32.73
N VAL A 759 22.23 -6.33 -32.47
CA VAL A 759 21.97 -4.98 -31.92
C VAL A 759 21.22 -4.07 -32.90
N LYS A 760 21.47 -4.25 -34.20
CA LYS A 760 20.95 -3.40 -35.28
C LYS A 760 19.51 -3.78 -35.66
N CYS A 761 19.29 -5.02 -36.13
CA CYS A 761 17.97 -5.45 -36.60
C CYS A 761 17.14 -6.23 -35.55
N GLY A 762 17.70 -6.51 -34.37
CA GLY A 762 16.98 -7.25 -33.31
C GLY A 762 16.76 -8.74 -33.59
N ALA A 763 17.19 -9.27 -34.74
CA ALA A 763 17.06 -10.69 -35.07
C ALA A 763 17.72 -11.57 -34.00
N LYS A 764 17.02 -12.65 -33.62
CA LYS A 764 17.48 -13.61 -32.62
C LYS A 764 17.87 -14.92 -33.30
N TYR A 765 19.06 -15.41 -33.03
CA TYR A 765 19.57 -16.67 -33.56
C TYR A 765 19.75 -17.68 -32.42
N ARG A 766 19.36 -18.93 -32.66
CA ARG A 766 19.51 -20.00 -31.68
C ARG A 766 20.97 -20.32 -31.38
N ARG A 767 21.86 -20.14 -32.35
CA ARG A 767 23.30 -20.38 -32.23
C ARG A 767 24.07 -19.15 -32.71
N PRO A 768 25.25 -18.86 -32.16
CA PRO A 768 26.16 -17.85 -32.69
C PRO A 768 26.54 -18.19 -34.15
N PRO A 769 26.34 -17.27 -35.11
CA PRO A 769 26.88 -17.44 -36.46
C PRO A 769 28.41 -17.45 -36.45
N LEU A 770 29.03 -18.38 -37.18
CA LEU A 770 30.49 -18.50 -37.26
C LEU A 770 31.19 -17.24 -37.82
N LYS A 771 30.48 -16.42 -38.60
CA LYS A 771 30.99 -15.15 -39.13
C LYS A 771 30.96 -13.99 -38.12
N GLU A 772 30.52 -14.24 -36.88
CA GLU A 772 30.37 -13.27 -35.76
C GLU A 772 29.51 -12.03 -36.03
N THR A 773 28.95 -11.93 -37.24
CA THR A 773 28.15 -10.83 -37.76
C THR A 773 26.75 -11.33 -38.10
N CYS A 774 25.77 -10.45 -37.99
CA CYS A 774 24.38 -10.79 -38.29
C CYS A 774 24.20 -11.08 -39.79
N PRO A 775 23.72 -12.29 -40.17
CA PRO A 775 23.55 -12.65 -41.57
C PRO A 775 22.45 -11.83 -42.28
N ARG A 776 21.56 -11.15 -41.54
CA ARG A 776 20.51 -10.29 -42.11
C ARG A 776 20.99 -8.87 -42.42
N CYS A 777 21.84 -8.29 -41.57
CA CYS A 777 22.14 -6.86 -41.64
C CYS A 777 23.61 -6.47 -41.36
N GLY A 778 24.50 -7.45 -41.23
CA GLY A 778 25.93 -7.25 -40.92
C GLY A 778 26.23 -6.70 -39.52
N GLY A 779 25.22 -6.49 -38.67
CA GLY A 779 25.39 -5.88 -37.35
C GLY A 779 26.02 -6.82 -36.31
N ARG A 780 26.61 -6.24 -35.26
CA ARG A 780 27.19 -6.98 -34.14
C ARG A 780 26.15 -7.85 -33.43
N ILE A 781 26.56 -9.06 -33.09
CA ILE A 781 25.78 -10.02 -32.33
C ILE A 781 26.22 -9.97 -30.87
N ILE A 782 25.25 -9.91 -29.97
CA ILE A 782 25.47 -9.92 -28.53
C ILE A 782 24.71 -11.08 -27.88
N LEU A 783 25.22 -11.51 -26.73
CA LEU A 783 24.53 -12.40 -25.82
C LEU A 783 23.24 -11.74 -25.31
N THR A 784 22.24 -12.54 -24.98
CA THR A 784 20.99 -12.03 -24.39
C THR A 784 21.04 -12.00 -22.87
N VAL A 785 21.89 -12.83 -22.26
CA VAL A 785 22.21 -12.83 -20.83
C VAL A 785 23.73 -12.67 -20.71
N HIS A 786 24.17 -11.71 -19.91
CA HIS A 786 25.59 -11.42 -19.70
C HIS A 786 26.08 -12.05 -18.38
N GLU A 787 27.38 -12.31 -18.29
CA GLU A 787 28.02 -12.86 -17.08
C GLU A 787 27.70 -12.04 -15.82
N GLY A 788 27.74 -10.72 -15.92
CA GLY A 788 27.41 -9.82 -14.80
C GLY A 788 25.99 -10.04 -14.25
N SER A 789 25.03 -10.45 -15.10
CA SER A 789 23.67 -10.78 -14.66
C SER A 789 23.63 -12.10 -13.87
N VAL A 790 24.52 -13.04 -14.18
CA VAL A 790 24.63 -14.33 -13.47
C VAL A 790 25.31 -14.14 -12.11
N ARG A 791 26.30 -13.25 -12.01
CA ARG A 791 27.05 -12.99 -10.77
C ARG A 791 26.42 -11.97 -9.81
N LYS A 792 25.40 -11.22 -10.26
CA LYS A 792 24.87 -10.01 -9.62
C LYS A 792 24.62 -10.10 -8.09
N TYR A 793 24.25 -11.27 -7.57
CA TYR A 793 23.92 -11.46 -6.15
C TYR A 793 24.80 -12.48 -5.41
N LEU A 794 25.77 -13.10 -6.08
CA LEU A 794 26.48 -14.25 -5.52
C LEU A 794 27.29 -13.86 -4.28
N ASP A 795 28.17 -12.88 -4.41
CA ASP A 795 29.07 -12.48 -3.32
C ASP A 795 28.29 -11.85 -2.15
N VAL A 796 27.24 -11.07 -2.46
CA VAL A 796 26.33 -10.49 -1.46
C VAL A 796 25.61 -11.59 -0.69
N SER A 797 25.09 -12.61 -1.37
CA SER A 797 24.38 -13.73 -0.73
C SER A 797 25.29 -14.51 0.22
N ILE A 798 26.56 -14.70 -0.14
CA ILE A 798 27.55 -15.38 0.71
C ILE A 798 27.85 -14.54 1.95
N LYS A 799 28.10 -13.22 1.77
CA LYS A 799 28.34 -12.31 2.89
C LYS A 799 27.17 -12.33 3.89
N VAL A 800 25.94 -12.22 3.40
CA VAL A 800 24.73 -12.26 4.24
C VAL A 800 24.59 -13.61 4.95
N ALA A 801 24.85 -14.72 4.25
CA ALA A 801 24.79 -16.05 4.84
C ALA A 801 25.79 -16.21 6.00
N GLU A 802 27.00 -15.65 5.87
CA GLU A 802 28.02 -15.66 6.92
C GLU A 802 27.65 -14.75 8.09
N GLU A 803 27.27 -13.50 7.81
CA GLU A 803 26.98 -12.47 8.81
C GLU A 803 25.77 -12.79 9.70
N TYR A 804 24.72 -13.41 9.13
CA TYR A 804 23.48 -13.73 9.84
C TYR A 804 23.39 -15.20 10.28
N GLY A 805 24.48 -15.97 10.14
CA GLY A 805 24.54 -17.32 10.71
C GLY A 805 23.56 -18.33 10.09
N VAL A 806 23.16 -18.19 8.82
CA VAL A 806 22.17 -19.08 8.19
C VAL A 806 22.59 -20.55 8.16
N SER A 807 21.63 -21.45 7.90
CA SER A 807 21.87 -22.91 7.94
C SER A 807 23.07 -23.35 7.07
N SER A 808 23.79 -24.37 7.55
CA SER A 808 24.92 -24.95 6.84
C SER A 808 24.55 -25.44 5.44
N TYR A 809 23.31 -25.93 5.26
CA TYR A 809 22.79 -26.35 3.97
C TYR A 809 22.76 -25.19 2.96
N THR A 810 22.20 -24.04 3.37
CA THR A 810 22.11 -22.85 2.52
C THR A 810 23.49 -22.30 2.18
N LYS A 811 24.42 -22.30 3.14
CA LYS A 811 25.83 -21.91 2.92
C LYS A 811 26.53 -22.81 1.89
N GLN A 812 26.42 -24.13 2.05
CA GLN A 812 27.02 -25.10 1.11
C GLN A 812 26.43 -24.94 -0.30
N ARG A 813 25.13 -24.71 -0.40
CA ARG A 813 24.46 -24.51 -1.70
C ARG A 813 24.97 -23.26 -2.42
N LEU A 814 25.19 -22.15 -1.71
CA LEU A 814 25.80 -20.95 -2.29
C LEU A 814 27.26 -21.18 -2.72
N GLN A 815 28.04 -21.91 -1.93
CA GLN A 815 29.42 -22.25 -2.27
C GLN A 815 29.51 -23.15 -3.52
N LEU A 816 28.64 -24.16 -3.62
CA LEU A 816 28.54 -25.00 -4.82
C LEU A 816 28.19 -24.17 -6.06
N LEU A 817 27.21 -23.28 -5.93
CA LEU A 817 26.82 -22.39 -7.04
C LEU A 817 27.95 -21.45 -7.46
N LYS A 818 28.74 -20.95 -6.49
CA LYS A 818 29.95 -20.17 -6.78
C LYS A 818 30.97 -20.99 -7.58
N MET A 819 31.20 -22.24 -7.20
CA MET A 819 32.10 -23.14 -7.94
C MET A 819 31.60 -23.40 -9.37
N GLU A 820 30.29 -23.62 -9.56
CA GLU A 820 29.70 -23.82 -10.89
C GLU A 820 29.85 -22.58 -11.79
N ILE A 821 29.53 -21.39 -11.25
CA ILE A 821 29.67 -20.12 -11.97
C ILE A 821 31.14 -19.88 -12.33
N ASP A 822 32.05 -20.07 -11.38
CA ASP A 822 33.48 -19.86 -11.62
C ASP A 822 34.05 -20.85 -12.64
N SER A 823 33.66 -22.12 -12.60
CA SER A 823 34.04 -23.12 -13.61
C SER A 823 33.58 -22.76 -15.02
N LEU A 824 32.42 -22.11 -15.15
CA LEU A 824 31.87 -21.74 -16.46
C LEU A 824 32.54 -20.50 -17.08
N PHE A 825 32.99 -19.55 -16.25
CA PHE A 825 33.50 -18.26 -16.72
C PHE A 825 35.02 -18.07 -16.57
N LYS A 826 35.65 -18.70 -15.56
CA LYS A 826 37.11 -18.61 -15.38
C LYS A 826 37.78 -19.61 -16.29
N ASN A 827 38.50 -19.11 -17.28
CA ASN A 827 39.37 -19.91 -18.14
C ASN A 827 40.80 -19.81 -17.58
N ASP A 828 41.34 -20.90 -17.04
CA ASP A 828 42.66 -20.91 -16.37
C ASP A 828 43.83 -20.42 -17.24
N LYS A 829 43.62 -20.34 -18.56
CA LYS A 829 44.61 -19.83 -19.54
C LYS A 829 44.68 -18.30 -19.66
N ALA A 830 43.77 -17.55 -19.04
CA ALA A 830 43.67 -16.09 -19.19
C ALA A 830 43.40 -15.36 -17.84
N ARG A 831 44.16 -15.71 -16.79
CA ARG A 831 44.09 -15.03 -15.50
C ARG A 831 44.95 -13.76 -15.53
N GLN A 832 44.34 -12.59 -15.39
CA GLN A 832 45.06 -11.36 -15.03
C GLN A 832 45.21 -11.34 -13.51
N THR A 833 46.39 -11.63 -13.01
CA THR A 833 46.71 -11.59 -11.57
C THR A 833 47.04 -10.17 -11.14
N GLY A 834 46.51 -9.74 -10.00
CA GLY A 834 46.91 -8.47 -9.36
C GLY A 834 48.27 -8.61 -8.69
N LEU A 835 49.00 -7.50 -8.52
CA LEU A 835 50.28 -7.49 -7.81
C LEU A 835 50.18 -8.02 -6.36
N ALA A 836 49.02 -7.87 -5.72
CA ALA A 836 48.74 -8.37 -4.38
C ALA A 836 48.55 -9.89 -4.30
N ASP A 837 48.30 -10.58 -5.42
CA ASP A 837 48.25 -12.05 -5.46
C ASP A 837 49.66 -12.66 -5.61
N PHE A 838 50.68 -11.81 -5.80
CA PHE A 838 52.08 -12.18 -6.00
C PHE A 838 52.98 -11.88 -4.80
N MET A 839 52.52 -11.05 -3.87
CA MET A 839 53.16 -10.76 -2.58
C MET A 839 52.53 -11.65 -1.51
#